data_AF-A0A1F9GNN4-F1
#
_entry.id   AF-A0A1F9GNN4-F1
#
_cell.length_a   1.000
_cell.length_b   1.000
_cell.length_c   1.000
_cell.angle_alpha   90.00
_cell.angle_beta   90.00
_cell.angle_gamma   90.00
#
_symmetry.space_group_name_H-M   'P 1'
#
loop_
_entity.id
_entity.type
_entity.pdbx_description
1 polymer ?
#
loop_
_entity_poly.entity_id
_entity_poly.type
_entity_poly.pdbx_seq_one_letter_code
_entity_poly.pdbx_strand_id
1 'polypeptide(L)'
;MLKKSFSRFYFQNFERPPLKQNRIILFALLILYCLIRIPQVLSYSDTISYELYRGTIALEWMEGLKLPLGDYLTDFYSWAPVFNGLLTAPFFLLFGENLFALKLVPFFWHFFSLITWFYVWRLYFSPKETFLILILFVLAPPRIVEYMLSNHGTHFETILWTALSILILNRIVQKEGRVFQGGLLLGLIGGFSSSLIPTNLVTVVVILISAVLAKAEKRFFLAYALTFLVGFCPWLVFNVQHDWSGLEWPKQLFIYHITFEQLAQNLWDLFFKWNQGLRGLFRFDIFHKPFGTITTISYLILYPLCLIVACIRKRMDRFSLLFQLLFLGIVLVAQYGWVEYYLFPLVPFIGMTIISAVQNAHPLLKNGVVGFCILSGLMGNLLLVNWSGMGRNLFIQGYSFGELANVMEHRFGQDITLFQEKERRLFENRSSVFRKAFYQNLPPDIFAISEEKGIDKILLYIKAAPEEFQPVLFEKLGVQLGLIFDFDPDRLNHDLKEYQIPASFYPFIYRGAVSGLNQVNLPMSERIQKGLAFCSRITLDAKVSCYEGIGALVEPGYVSSKISNHFVFVNQIPEVYRQPYFWGVGRYFASIWVHEGDVAENFMASLKPEEQSWFKEGIKKEISFMEDPWIRNELIKNLSSF
;
A
#
# COMPACT_ATOMS: atom_id res chain seq x y z
N MET A 1 -14.90 -50.21 15.81
CA MET A 1 -13.53 -49.95 15.32
C MET A 1 -13.41 -48.80 14.30
N LEU A 2 -14.46 -48.43 13.54
CA LEU A 2 -14.42 -47.36 12.52
C LEU A 2 -14.40 -45.90 13.06
N LYS A 3 -14.73 -45.66 14.33
CA LYS A 3 -14.62 -44.31 14.97
C LYS A 3 -13.18 -43.88 15.30
N LYS A 4 -12.25 -44.82 15.50
CA LYS A 4 -10.81 -44.53 15.78
C LYS A 4 -9.96 -44.36 14.52
N SER A 5 -10.46 -44.76 13.35
CA SER A 5 -9.72 -44.68 12.08
C SER A 5 -9.80 -43.28 11.44
N PHE A 6 -10.91 -42.55 11.65
CA PHE A 6 -11.12 -41.26 10.99
C PHE A 6 -10.40 -40.06 11.66
N SER A 7 -10.16 -40.10 12.99
CA SER A 7 -9.34 -39.06 13.64
C SER A 7 -7.87 -39.10 13.21
N ARG A 8 -7.36 -40.27 12.79
CA ARG A 8 -6.01 -40.46 12.22
C ARG A 8 -5.84 -39.82 10.83
N PHE A 9 -6.94 -39.48 10.15
CA PHE A 9 -6.89 -38.99 8.77
C PHE A 9 -6.91 -37.45 8.66
N TYR A 10 -7.22 -36.74 9.75
CA TYR A 10 -7.15 -35.28 9.82
C TYR A 10 -5.87 -34.79 10.50
N PHE A 11 -5.32 -35.58 11.42
CA PHE A 11 -4.08 -35.31 12.12
C PHE A 11 -3.27 -36.59 12.09
N GLN A 12 -2.23 -36.65 11.25
CA GLN A 12 -1.23 -37.70 11.42
C GLN A 12 -0.66 -37.53 12.82
N ASN A 13 -0.80 -38.57 13.66
CA ASN A 13 -0.17 -38.63 14.97
C ASN A 13 1.34 -38.74 14.76
N PHE A 14 2.00 -37.64 14.41
CA PHE A 14 3.41 -37.48 14.71
C PHE A 14 3.54 -37.47 16.22
N GLU A 15 4.47 -38.25 16.76
CA GLU A 15 4.82 -38.16 18.18
C GLU A 15 5.14 -36.70 18.48
N ARG A 16 4.31 -36.08 19.34
CA ARG A 16 4.52 -34.68 19.73
C ARG A 16 5.87 -34.63 20.44
N PRO A 17 6.90 -33.97 19.89
CA PRO A 17 8.20 -33.87 20.55
C PRO A 17 8.02 -33.23 21.93
N PRO A 18 8.94 -33.54 22.88
CA PRO A 18 8.85 -33.03 24.24
C PRO A 18 8.72 -31.51 24.26
N LEU A 19 7.86 -30.99 25.16
CA LEU A 19 7.50 -29.57 25.28
C LEU A 19 8.72 -28.62 25.27
N LYS A 20 9.86 -29.06 25.79
CA LYS A 20 11.12 -28.30 25.83
C LYS A 20 11.69 -28.01 24.44
N GLN A 21 11.72 -29.00 23.54
CA GLN A 21 12.27 -28.82 22.19
C GLN A 21 11.44 -27.84 21.36
N ASN A 22 10.11 -27.89 21.49
CA ASN A 22 9.21 -26.96 20.82
C ASN A 22 9.42 -25.50 21.25
N ARG A 23 9.66 -25.28 22.54
CA ARG A 23 9.93 -23.93 23.06
C ARG A 23 11.24 -23.36 22.51
N ILE A 24 12.28 -24.18 22.42
CA ILE A 24 13.58 -23.77 21.85
C ILE A 24 13.42 -23.38 20.37
N ILE A 25 12.70 -24.20 19.59
CA ILE A 25 12.47 -23.92 18.16
C ILE A 25 11.71 -22.62 17.96
N LEU A 26 10.60 -22.43 18.69
CA LEU A 26 9.82 -21.19 18.61
C LEU A 26 10.70 -19.99 19.00
N PHE A 27 11.41 -20.08 20.13
CA PHE A 27 12.29 -19.01 20.58
C PHE A 27 13.38 -18.65 19.57
N ALA A 28 14.00 -19.65 18.93
CA ALA A 28 14.98 -19.44 17.88
C ALA A 28 14.37 -18.74 16.66
N LEU A 29 13.17 -19.13 16.23
CA LEU A 29 12.45 -18.47 15.13
C LEU A 29 12.10 -17.02 15.47
N LEU A 30 11.68 -16.74 16.71
CA LEU A 30 11.35 -15.38 17.16
C LEU A 30 12.60 -14.49 17.23
N ILE A 31 13.71 -15.01 17.75
CA ILE A 31 14.99 -14.28 17.72
C ILE A 31 15.40 -13.98 16.29
N LEU A 32 15.35 -14.99 15.40
CA LEU A 32 15.72 -14.80 14.00
C LEU A 32 14.82 -13.77 13.31
N TYR A 33 13.51 -13.81 13.57
CA TYR A 33 12.57 -12.82 13.09
C TYR A 33 12.98 -11.41 13.54
N CYS A 34 13.22 -11.20 14.84
CA CYS A 34 13.64 -9.90 15.35
C CYS A 34 15.00 -9.45 14.78
N LEU A 35 15.99 -10.34 14.69
CA LEU A 35 17.32 -10.03 14.16
C LEU A 35 17.28 -9.56 12.71
N ILE A 36 16.33 -10.05 11.91
CA ILE A 36 16.20 -9.67 10.50
C ILE A 36 15.28 -8.44 10.36
N ARG A 37 14.18 -8.40 11.11
CA ARG A 37 13.12 -7.41 10.92
C ARG A 37 13.38 -6.09 11.64
N ILE A 38 14.04 -6.08 12.80
CA ILE A 38 14.34 -4.83 13.52
C ILE A 38 15.26 -3.92 12.68
N PRO A 39 16.37 -4.41 12.08
CA PRO A 39 17.17 -3.58 11.19
C PRO A 39 16.38 -3.02 10.01
N GLN A 40 15.46 -3.80 9.44
CA GLN A 40 14.60 -3.37 8.32
C GLN A 40 13.61 -2.28 8.74
N VAL A 41 12.99 -2.41 9.92
CA VAL A 41 12.06 -1.41 10.47
C VAL A 41 12.78 -0.12 10.88
N LEU A 42 14.04 -0.21 11.31
CA LEU A 42 14.88 0.94 11.63
C LEU A 42 15.49 1.60 10.40
N SER A 43 15.69 0.85 9.32
CA SER A 43 16.21 1.36 8.07
C SER A 43 15.14 2.08 7.28
N TYR A 44 15.48 3.22 6.69
CA TYR A 44 14.61 3.89 5.76
C TYR A 44 14.49 3.10 4.45
N SER A 45 13.30 2.55 4.22
CA SER A 45 12.81 2.11 2.91
C SER A 45 11.79 3.14 2.43
N ASP A 46 11.68 3.37 1.11
CA ASP A 46 10.71 4.33 0.57
C ASP A 46 9.34 4.18 1.24
N THR A 47 8.88 5.28 1.85
CA THR A 47 7.54 5.34 2.43
C THR A 47 6.54 5.22 1.32
N ILE A 48 5.63 4.25 1.44
CA ILE A 48 4.48 4.17 0.54
C ILE A 48 3.45 5.14 1.12
N SER A 49 3.03 6.14 0.34
CA SER A 49 2.04 7.17 0.71
C SER A 49 0.88 6.66 1.56
N TYR A 50 0.31 5.50 1.16
CA TYR A 50 -0.78 4.84 1.87
C TYR A 50 -0.49 4.52 3.35
N GLU A 51 0.76 4.26 3.74
CA GLU A 51 1.13 3.98 5.14
C GLU A 51 0.90 5.19 6.03
N LEU A 52 1.34 6.37 5.59
CA LEU A 52 1.30 7.60 6.36
C LEU A 52 -0.14 7.99 6.72
N TYR A 53 -1.10 7.68 5.84
CA TYR A 53 -2.52 7.87 6.15
C TYR A 53 -2.96 7.11 7.42
N ARG A 54 -2.42 5.90 7.67
CA ARG A 54 -2.75 5.12 8.88
C ARG A 54 -2.20 5.81 10.12
N GLY A 55 -1.04 6.46 10.02
CA GLY A 55 -0.53 7.35 11.05
C GLY A 55 -1.43 8.55 11.29
N THR A 56 -2.00 9.14 10.24
CA THR A 56 -2.95 10.25 10.38
C THR A 56 -4.23 9.81 11.11
N ILE A 57 -4.75 8.61 10.82
CA ILE A 57 -5.88 8.04 11.59
C ILE A 57 -5.51 7.87 13.07
N ALA A 58 -4.27 7.46 13.38
CA ALA A 58 -3.79 7.33 14.75
C ALA A 58 -3.80 8.67 15.49
N LEU A 59 -3.36 9.75 14.83
CA LEU A 59 -3.42 11.11 15.37
C LEU A 59 -4.86 11.57 15.59
N GLU A 60 -5.71 11.42 14.58
CA GLU A 60 -7.13 11.77 14.67
C GLU A 60 -7.81 11.03 15.83
N TRP A 61 -7.46 9.76 16.05
CA TRP A 61 -7.95 8.99 17.19
C TRP A 61 -7.46 9.51 18.54
N MET A 62 -6.17 9.83 18.65
CA MET A 62 -5.54 10.35 19.87
C MET A 62 -6.06 11.74 20.25
N GLU A 63 -6.32 12.60 19.28
CA GLU A 63 -6.78 13.98 19.47
C GLU A 63 -8.31 14.10 19.57
N GLY A 64 -9.03 13.01 19.30
CA GLY A 64 -10.47 12.96 19.21
C GLY A 64 -10.96 13.15 17.77
N LEU A 65 -11.54 12.09 17.21
CA LEU A 65 -12.02 12.04 15.83
C LEU A 65 -12.96 13.22 15.53
N LYS A 66 -12.66 13.96 14.47
CA LYS A 66 -13.51 15.07 13.99
C LYS A 66 -14.63 14.60 13.07
N LEU A 67 -14.42 13.46 12.42
CA LEU A 67 -15.38 12.81 11.55
C LEU A 67 -15.81 11.46 12.14
N PRO A 68 -16.99 10.94 11.76
CA PRO A 68 -17.34 9.54 11.99
C PRO A 68 -16.26 8.59 11.46
N LEU A 69 -16.02 7.48 12.16
CA LEU A 69 -14.93 6.55 11.81
C LEU A 69 -15.02 6.02 10.36
N GLY A 70 -16.25 5.82 9.84
CA GLY A 70 -16.49 5.37 8.47
C GLY A 70 -16.09 6.38 7.38
N ASP A 71 -15.89 7.65 7.73
CA ASP A 71 -15.43 8.68 6.80
C ASP A 71 -13.92 8.60 6.55
N TYR A 72 -13.16 7.92 7.43
CA TYR A 72 -11.72 7.71 7.26
C TYR A 72 -11.37 6.46 6.43
N LEU A 73 -12.35 5.73 5.91
CA LEU A 73 -12.10 4.54 5.09
C LEU A 73 -11.55 4.93 3.71
N THR A 74 -10.34 4.47 3.38
CA THR A 74 -9.76 4.61 2.03
C THR A 74 -10.45 3.72 1.02
N ASP A 75 -10.84 2.52 1.45
CA ASP A 75 -11.42 1.49 0.62
C ASP A 75 -12.83 1.20 1.11
N PHE A 76 -13.85 1.44 0.28
CA PHE A 76 -15.27 1.20 0.64
C PHE A 76 -15.56 -0.25 1.03
N TYR A 77 -14.69 -1.19 0.64
CA TYR A 77 -14.84 -2.61 0.90
C TYR A 77 -14.07 -3.11 2.14
N SER A 78 -13.21 -2.31 2.78
CA SER A 78 -12.26 -2.80 3.79
C SER A 78 -12.10 -1.85 4.99
N TRP A 79 -12.33 -2.39 6.19
CA TRP A 79 -12.05 -1.71 7.46
C TRP A 79 -10.60 -1.87 7.96
N ALA A 80 -9.79 -2.69 7.30
CA ALA A 80 -8.42 -2.97 7.73
C ALA A 80 -7.51 -1.73 7.80
N PRO A 81 -7.57 -0.75 6.86
CA PRO A 81 -6.82 0.50 6.95
C PRO A 81 -7.07 1.26 8.25
N VAL A 82 -8.35 1.48 8.56
CA VAL A 82 -8.79 2.20 9.75
C VAL A 82 -8.38 1.44 11.01
N PHE A 83 -8.62 0.13 11.03
CA PHE A 83 -8.25 -0.69 12.18
C PHE A 83 -6.76 -0.65 12.48
N ASN A 84 -5.91 -0.71 11.45
CA ASN A 84 -4.47 -0.57 11.63
C ASN A 84 -4.06 0.82 12.10
N GLY A 85 -4.69 1.89 11.60
CA GLY A 85 -4.45 3.24 12.11
C GLY A 85 -4.79 3.38 13.60
N LEU A 86 -5.90 2.79 14.05
CA LEU A 86 -6.25 2.73 15.47
C LEU A 86 -5.22 1.94 16.29
N LEU A 87 -4.69 0.84 15.74
CA LEU A 87 -3.62 0.06 16.39
C LEU A 87 -2.27 0.78 16.39
N THR A 88 -2.04 1.75 15.52
CA THR A 88 -0.83 2.58 15.52
C THR A 88 -0.81 3.56 16.69
N ALA A 89 -1.95 4.07 17.15
CA ALA A 89 -2.06 5.03 18.24
C ALA A 89 -1.27 4.66 19.52
N PRO A 90 -1.39 3.43 20.08
CA PRO A 90 -0.58 3.06 21.25
C PRO A 90 0.93 3.08 20.98
N PHE A 91 1.38 2.79 19.76
CA PHE A 91 2.80 2.89 19.42
C PHE A 91 3.26 4.34 19.29
N PHE A 92 2.43 5.23 18.76
CA PHE A 92 2.71 6.68 18.74
C PHE A 92 2.85 7.24 20.16
N LEU A 93 1.97 6.85 21.07
CA LEU A 93 2.06 7.26 22.48
C LEU A 93 3.33 6.76 23.18
N LEU A 94 3.88 5.61 22.78
CA LEU A 94 5.06 5.00 23.41
C LEU A 94 6.39 5.45 22.79
N PHE A 95 6.42 5.64 21.47
CA PHE A 95 7.66 5.83 20.70
C PHE A 95 7.71 7.15 19.93
N GLY A 96 6.65 7.96 19.99
CA GLY A 96 6.48 9.19 19.21
C GLY A 96 5.82 8.94 17.85
N GLU A 97 5.38 10.03 17.21
CA GLU A 97 4.63 10.05 15.94
C GLU A 97 5.56 9.89 14.72
N ASN A 98 6.42 8.87 14.76
CA ASN A 98 7.44 8.63 13.74
C ASN A 98 7.16 7.36 12.92
N LEU A 99 7.86 7.24 11.80
CA LEU A 99 7.73 6.14 10.86
C LEU A 99 8.09 4.78 11.48
N PHE A 100 9.03 4.75 12.44
CA PHE A 100 9.36 3.55 13.20
C PHE A 100 8.13 3.03 13.97
N ALA A 101 7.47 3.91 14.73
CA ALA A 101 6.27 3.57 15.50
C ALA A 101 5.13 3.11 14.58
N LEU A 102 4.97 3.73 13.40
CA LEU A 102 3.99 3.32 12.39
C LEU A 102 4.22 1.86 11.93
N LYS A 103 5.48 1.48 11.70
CA LYS A 103 5.87 0.15 11.23
C LYS A 103 5.83 -0.94 12.30
N LEU A 104 5.60 -0.59 13.58
CA LEU A 104 5.45 -1.60 14.63
C LEU A 104 4.14 -2.39 14.50
N VAL A 105 3.06 -1.80 13.98
CA VAL A 105 1.80 -2.53 13.73
C VAL A 105 2.01 -3.73 12.81
N PRO A 106 2.49 -3.57 11.56
CA PRO A 106 2.76 -4.71 10.67
C PRO A 106 3.84 -5.66 11.22
N PHE A 107 4.87 -5.15 11.91
CA PHE A 107 5.84 -5.99 12.62
C PHE A 107 5.14 -6.96 13.60
N PHE A 108 4.24 -6.46 14.44
CA PHE A 108 3.53 -7.30 15.41
C PHE A 108 2.51 -8.23 14.76
N TRP A 109 1.83 -7.83 13.69
CA TRP A 109 0.96 -8.72 12.91
C TRP A 109 1.70 -9.98 12.47
N HIS A 110 2.92 -9.82 11.94
CA HIS A 110 3.72 -10.95 11.47
C HIS A 110 4.44 -11.70 12.58
N PHE A 111 4.84 -11.02 13.65
CA PHE A 111 5.36 -11.65 14.85
C PHE A 111 4.33 -12.63 15.46
N PHE A 112 3.09 -12.18 15.65
CA PHE A 112 2.02 -13.03 16.14
C PHE A 112 1.59 -14.10 15.13
N SER A 113 1.61 -13.77 13.82
CA SER A 113 1.41 -14.77 12.77
C SER A 113 2.42 -15.91 12.89
N LEU A 114 3.71 -15.62 13.03
CA LEU A 114 4.75 -16.63 13.21
C LEU A 114 4.48 -17.54 14.43
N ILE A 115 4.07 -16.96 15.56
CA ILE A 115 3.70 -17.72 16.76
C ILE A 115 2.51 -18.64 16.45
N THR A 116 1.43 -18.12 15.88
CA THR A 116 0.23 -18.91 15.61
C THR A 116 0.46 -20.00 14.56
N TRP A 117 1.20 -19.71 13.49
CA TRP A 117 1.56 -20.68 12.47
C TRP A 117 2.52 -21.75 13.00
N PHE A 118 3.38 -21.44 13.98
CA PHE A 118 4.11 -22.46 14.72
C PHE A 118 3.17 -23.46 15.39
N TYR A 119 2.10 -22.97 16.02
CA TYR A 119 1.09 -23.84 16.62
C TYR A 119 0.24 -24.59 15.59
N VAL A 120 0.01 -24.03 14.40
CA VAL A 120 -0.70 -24.72 13.32
C VAL A 120 0.17 -25.85 12.77
N TRP A 121 1.40 -25.57 12.37
CA TRP A 121 2.24 -26.56 11.69
C TRP A 121 2.68 -27.72 12.57
N ARG A 122 2.86 -27.51 13.88
CA ARG A 122 3.11 -28.62 14.81
C ARG A 122 1.94 -29.60 14.96
N LEU A 123 0.75 -29.28 14.44
CA LEU A 123 -0.37 -30.24 14.39
C LEU A 123 -0.14 -31.30 13.32
N TYR A 124 0.67 -31.00 12.29
CA TYR A 124 0.81 -31.80 11.07
C TYR A 124 2.23 -32.24 10.78
N PHE A 125 3.24 -31.58 11.36
CA PHE A 125 4.64 -31.75 10.98
C PHE A 125 5.54 -32.02 12.19
N SER A 126 6.68 -32.66 11.94
CA SER A 126 7.72 -32.85 12.94
C SER A 126 8.32 -31.49 13.37
N PRO A 127 9.00 -31.39 14.53
CA PRO A 127 9.66 -30.15 14.95
C PRO A 127 10.67 -29.64 13.91
N LYS A 128 11.40 -30.53 13.24
CA LYS A 128 12.36 -30.17 12.19
C LYS A 128 11.66 -29.61 10.96
N GLU A 129 10.58 -30.25 10.49
CA GLU A 129 9.78 -29.72 9.39
C GLU A 129 9.14 -28.39 9.73
N THR A 130 8.55 -28.27 10.93
CA THR A 130 7.95 -27.02 11.41
C THR A 130 8.96 -25.88 11.39
N PHE A 131 10.18 -26.12 11.88
CA PHE A 131 11.27 -25.15 11.79
C PHE A 131 11.61 -24.78 10.34
N LEU A 132 11.77 -25.78 9.46
CA LEU A 132 12.08 -25.55 8.05
C LEU A 132 10.97 -24.82 7.29
N ILE A 133 9.70 -25.05 7.64
CA ILE A 133 8.57 -24.34 7.04
C ILE A 133 8.59 -22.87 7.47
N LEU A 134 8.77 -22.62 8.77
CA LEU A 134 8.66 -21.27 9.33
C LEU A 134 9.91 -20.44 9.12
N ILE A 135 11.09 -21.05 8.98
CA ILE A 135 12.28 -20.29 8.56
C ILE A 135 12.10 -19.75 7.14
N LEU A 136 11.37 -20.43 6.24
CA LEU A 136 11.03 -19.90 4.92
C LEU A 136 9.97 -18.79 4.98
N PHE A 137 9.15 -18.74 6.03
CA PHE A 137 8.27 -17.60 6.31
C PHE A 137 9.07 -16.39 6.84
N VAL A 138 10.04 -16.63 7.73
CA VAL A 138 10.96 -15.60 8.24
C VAL A 138 11.91 -15.10 7.14
N LEU A 139 12.34 -15.97 6.24
CA LEU A 139 13.23 -15.66 5.11
C LEU A 139 12.45 -15.64 3.78
N ALA A 140 11.22 -15.16 3.81
CA ALA A 140 10.41 -15.04 2.60
C ALA A 140 11.11 -14.14 1.56
N PRO A 141 10.78 -14.29 0.26
CA PRO A 141 11.24 -13.40 -0.80
C PRO A 141 11.14 -11.91 -0.42
N PRO A 142 12.12 -11.06 -0.78
CA PRO A 142 12.19 -9.66 -0.37
C PRO A 142 10.90 -8.88 -0.58
N ARG A 143 10.25 -9.04 -1.74
CA ARG A 143 8.99 -8.35 -2.03
C ARG A 143 7.88 -8.68 -1.03
N ILE A 144 7.78 -9.94 -0.59
CA ILE A 144 6.86 -10.32 0.49
C ILE A 144 7.19 -9.54 1.76
N VAL A 145 8.48 -9.40 2.09
CA VAL A 145 8.92 -8.76 3.33
C VAL A 145 8.67 -7.25 3.33
N GLU A 146 8.90 -6.57 2.22
CA GLU A 146 8.58 -5.14 2.07
C GLU A 146 7.11 -4.87 2.42
N TYR A 147 6.21 -5.65 1.81
CA TYR A 147 4.78 -5.58 2.08
C TYR A 147 4.42 -5.98 3.53
N MET A 148 5.06 -7.02 4.07
CA MET A 148 4.87 -7.45 5.46
C MET A 148 5.32 -6.39 6.48
N LEU A 149 6.26 -5.53 6.14
CA LEU A 149 6.70 -4.45 7.03
C LEU A 149 5.97 -3.14 6.78
N SER A 150 5.02 -3.15 5.85
CA SER A 150 4.34 -1.96 5.42
C SER A 150 2.93 -1.85 6.00
N ASN A 151 2.60 -0.70 6.60
CA ASN A 151 1.31 -0.50 7.28
C ASN A 151 0.18 -0.16 6.29
N HIS A 152 -0.07 -1.05 5.33
CA HIS A 152 -1.16 -0.86 4.37
C HIS A 152 -2.54 -1.10 5.00
N GLY A 153 -2.68 -1.93 6.03
CA GLY A 153 -4.00 -2.38 6.47
C GLY A 153 -4.70 -3.15 5.36
N THR A 154 -4.10 -4.23 4.87
CA THR A 154 -4.62 -4.97 3.72
C THR A 154 -4.71 -6.47 3.99
N HIS A 155 -4.21 -7.34 3.10
CA HIS A 155 -4.51 -8.78 3.15
C HIS A 155 -3.57 -9.55 4.08
N PHE A 156 -2.60 -8.88 4.71
CA PHE A 156 -1.54 -9.51 5.50
C PHE A 156 -2.07 -10.03 6.85
N GLU A 157 -3.01 -9.31 7.45
CA GLU A 157 -3.65 -9.57 8.73
C GLU A 157 -4.43 -10.90 8.66
N THR A 158 -4.93 -11.26 7.47
CA THR A 158 -5.61 -12.53 7.23
C THR A 158 -4.73 -13.74 7.51
N ILE A 159 -3.40 -13.59 7.44
CA ILE A 159 -2.45 -14.65 7.80
C ILE A 159 -2.64 -15.06 9.26
N LEU A 160 -2.77 -14.09 10.17
CA LEU A 160 -3.01 -14.35 11.59
C LEU A 160 -4.41 -14.93 11.82
N TRP A 161 -5.42 -14.31 11.22
CA TRP A 161 -6.81 -14.72 11.39
C TRP A 161 -7.08 -16.15 10.89
N THR A 162 -6.43 -16.53 9.79
CA THR A 162 -6.48 -17.88 9.23
C THR A 162 -5.85 -18.90 10.18
N ALA A 163 -4.66 -18.61 10.72
CA ALA A 163 -4.01 -19.50 11.68
C ALA A 163 -4.86 -19.72 12.95
N LEU A 164 -5.37 -18.63 13.53
CA LEU A 164 -6.26 -18.70 14.70
C LEU A 164 -7.51 -19.52 14.40
N SER A 165 -8.11 -19.33 13.23
CA SER A 165 -9.29 -20.08 12.79
C SER A 165 -9.01 -21.58 12.68
N ILE A 166 -7.87 -21.99 12.13
CA ILE A 166 -7.45 -23.39 12.05
C ILE A 166 -7.27 -23.98 13.46
N LEU A 167 -6.61 -23.26 14.37
CA LEU A 167 -6.36 -23.74 15.74
C LEU A 167 -7.67 -23.95 16.52
N ILE A 168 -8.63 -23.03 16.39
CA ILE A 168 -9.94 -23.13 17.04
C ILE A 168 -10.74 -24.29 16.43
N LEU A 169 -10.79 -24.39 15.09
CA LEU A 169 -11.47 -25.50 14.41
C LEU A 169 -10.89 -26.84 14.84
N ASN A 170 -9.56 -26.95 14.91
CA ASN A 170 -8.90 -28.16 15.37
C ASN A 170 -9.35 -28.57 16.79
N ARG A 171 -9.40 -27.63 17.74
CA ARG A 171 -9.87 -27.92 19.11
C ARG A 171 -11.33 -28.42 19.14
N ILE A 172 -12.18 -27.85 18.29
CA ILE A 172 -13.58 -28.28 18.16
C ILE A 172 -13.65 -29.71 17.63
N VAL A 173 -12.91 -30.01 16.55
CA VAL A 173 -12.88 -31.34 15.92
C VAL A 173 -12.30 -32.40 16.87
N GLN A 174 -11.27 -32.07 17.64
CA GLN A 174 -10.66 -32.96 18.63
C GLN A 174 -11.51 -33.15 19.89
N LYS A 175 -12.65 -32.44 20.03
CA LYS A 175 -13.52 -32.44 21.21
C LYS A 175 -12.82 -32.02 22.50
N GLU A 176 -11.75 -31.24 22.39
CA GLU A 176 -10.97 -30.72 23.53
C GLU A 176 -11.61 -29.44 24.13
N GLY A 177 -12.79 -29.03 23.66
CA GLY A 177 -13.50 -27.85 24.14
C GLY A 177 -15.02 -27.91 23.91
N ARG A 178 -15.73 -26.88 24.37
CA ARG A 178 -17.19 -26.77 24.20
C ARG A 178 -17.52 -26.34 22.77
N VAL A 179 -18.07 -27.25 21.98
CA VAL A 179 -18.41 -27.08 20.55
C VAL A 179 -19.17 -25.78 20.26
N PHE A 180 -20.14 -25.41 21.10
CA PHE A 180 -20.91 -24.18 20.96
C PHE A 180 -20.04 -22.92 21.15
N GLN A 181 -19.24 -22.86 22.22
CA GLN A 181 -18.35 -21.72 22.48
C GLN A 181 -17.25 -21.58 21.42
N GLY A 182 -16.72 -22.72 20.94
CA GLY A 182 -15.79 -22.72 19.80
C GLY A 182 -16.45 -22.19 18.53
N GLY A 183 -17.71 -22.56 18.27
CA GLY A 183 -18.50 -21.98 17.18
C GLY A 183 -18.70 -20.47 17.33
N LEU A 184 -19.04 -19.99 18.53
CA LEU A 184 -19.19 -18.55 18.80
C LEU A 184 -17.90 -17.78 18.52
N LEU A 185 -16.76 -18.26 19.03
CA LEU A 185 -15.47 -17.59 18.83
C LEU A 185 -15.04 -17.61 17.36
N LEU A 186 -15.20 -18.76 16.68
CA LEU A 186 -14.80 -18.91 15.29
C LEU A 186 -15.69 -18.09 14.34
N GLY A 187 -16.99 -17.99 14.63
CA GLY A 187 -17.91 -17.12 13.92
C GLY A 187 -17.52 -15.65 14.10
N LEU A 188 -17.29 -15.21 15.34
CA LEU A 188 -16.88 -13.83 15.62
C LEU A 188 -15.58 -13.45 14.91
N ILE A 189 -14.56 -14.30 15.00
CA ILE A 189 -13.28 -14.08 14.30
C ILE A 189 -13.50 -14.04 12.79
N GLY A 190 -14.23 -15.01 12.24
CA GLY A 190 -14.53 -15.07 10.81
C GLY A 190 -15.25 -13.82 10.31
N GLY A 191 -16.29 -13.39 11.01
CA GLY A 191 -17.05 -12.18 10.68
C GLY A 191 -16.21 -10.92 10.80
N PHE A 192 -15.50 -10.74 11.92
CA PHE A 192 -14.68 -9.56 12.16
C PHE A 192 -13.55 -9.45 11.13
N SER A 193 -12.78 -10.53 10.93
CA SER A 193 -11.68 -10.53 9.94
C SER A 193 -12.18 -10.38 8.50
N SER A 194 -13.37 -10.90 8.15
CA SER A 194 -13.99 -10.64 6.85
C SER A 194 -14.52 -9.21 6.69
N SER A 195 -14.93 -8.54 7.77
CA SER A 195 -15.30 -7.11 7.74
C SER A 195 -14.08 -6.21 7.53
N LEU A 196 -12.93 -6.62 8.09
CA LEU A 196 -11.65 -5.96 7.85
C LEU A 196 -11.23 -6.18 6.40
N ILE A 197 -11.28 -7.41 5.89
CA ILE A 197 -11.00 -7.66 4.49
C ILE A 197 -11.77 -8.83 3.86
N PRO A 198 -12.45 -8.62 2.71
CA PRO A 198 -13.28 -9.64 2.08
C PRO A 198 -12.54 -10.90 1.65
N THR A 199 -11.24 -10.85 1.33
CA THR A 199 -10.50 -12.07 0.92
C THR A 199 -10.44 -13.13 2.02
N ASN A 200 -10.66 -12.75 3.28
CA ASN A 200 -10.78 -13.71 4.38
C ASN A 200 -12.05 -14.59 4.29
N LEU A 201 -13.01 -14.24 3.43
CA LEU A 201 -14.15 -15.13 3.12
C LEU A 201 -13.68 -16.49 2.56
N VAL A 202 -12.50 -16.56 1.94
CA VAL A 202 -11.90 -17.84 1.55
C VAL A 202 -11.65 -18.73 2.77
N THR A 203 -11.06 -18.17 3.84
CA THR A 203 -10.87 -18.87 5.12
C THR A 203 -12.22 -19.34 5.68
N VAL A 204 -13.24 -18.48 5.68
CA VAL A 204 -14.60 -18.82 6.15
C VAL A 204 -15.16 -20.02 5.39
N VAL A 205 -15.11 -20.00 4.05
CA VAL A 205 -15.60 -21.10 3.21
C VAL A 205 -14.84 -22.41 3.51
N VAL A 206 -13.51 -22.36 3.60
CA VAL A 206 -12.68 -23.55 3.88
C VAL A 206 -12.95 -24.10 5.28
N ILE A 207 -13.15 -23.24 6.28
CA ILE A 207 -13.52 -23.63 7.64
C ILE A 207 -14.89 -24.34 7.65
N LEU A 208 -15.89 -23.79 6.96
CA LEU A 208 -17.23 -24.38 6.89
C LEU A 208 -17.21 -25.73 6.16
N ILE A 209 -16.54 -25.83 5.02
CA ILE A 209 -16.35 -27.11 4.31
C ILE A 209 -15.64 -28.11 5.22
N SER A 210 -14.57 -27.69 5.89
CA SER A 210 -13.81 -28.56 6.80
C SER A 210 -14.66 -29.04 7.99
N ALA A 211 -15.49 -28.17 8.56
CA ALA A 211 -16.41 -28.52 9.64
C ALA A 211 -17.49 -29.51 9.18
N VAL A 212 -18.04 -29.34 7.97
CA VAL A 212 -18.99 -30.28 7.37
C VAL A 212 -18.33 -31.66 7.16
N LEU A 213 -17.14 -31.69 6.56
CA LEU A 213 -16.41 -32.93 6.34
C LEU A 213 -16.00 -33.62 7.65
N ALA A 214 -15.72 -32.84 8.70
CA ALA A 214 -15.46 -33.33 10.04
C ALA A 214 -16.74 -33.72 10.81
N LYS A 215 -17.93 -33.57 10.21
CA LYS A 215 -19.24 -33.84 10.82
C LYS A 215 -19.44 -33.08 12.12
N ALA A 216 -19.09 -31.79 12.13
CA ALA A 216 -19.35 -30.90 13.25
C ALA A 216 -20.85 -30.89 13.63
N GLU A 217 -21.15 -30.65 14.90
CA GLU A 217 -22.51 -30.71 15.42
C GLU A 217 -23.35 -29.51 14.95
N LYS A 218 -24.67 -29.65 14.77
CA LYS A 218 -25.55 -28.55 14.31
C LYS A 218 -25.42 -27.27 15.14
N ARG A 219 -25.23 -27.40 16.46
CA ARG A 219 -25.04 -26.26 17.37
C ARG A 219 -23.77 -25.44 17.08
N PHE A 220 -22.75 -26.03 16.46
CA PHE A 220 -21.58 -25.29 16.00
C PHE A 220 -21.97 -24.32 14.88
N PHE A 221 -22.69 -24.78 13.86
CA PHE A 221 -23.08 -23.95 12.73
C PHE A 221 -24.02 -22.83 13.14
N LEU A 222 -24.95 -23.10 14.07
CA LEU A 222 -25.81 -22.06 14.64
C LEU A 222 -24.98 -21.00 15.39
N ALA A 223 -24.09 -21.44 16.30
CA ALA A 223 -23.23 -20.53 17.04
C ALA A 223 -22.32 -19.70 16.11
N TYR A 224 -21.74 -20.35 15.11
CA TYR A 224 -20.90 -19.71 14.11
C TYR A 224 -21.67 -18.65 13.33
N ALA A 225 -22.86 -18.98 12.80
CA ALA A 225 -23.65 -18.04 11.99
C ALA A 225 -24.06 -16.80 12.79
N LEU A 226 -24.50 -16.98 14.05
CA LEU A 226 -24.90 -15.88 14.92
C LEU A 226 -23.77 -14.88 15.15
N THR A 227 -22.59 -15.36 15.54
CA THR A 227 -21.46 -14.46 15.84
C THR A 227 -20.70 -14.01 14.61
N PHE A 228 -20.78 -14.74 13.49
CA PHE A 228 -20.31 -14.25 12.20
C PHE A 228 -21.03 -12.96 11.81
N LEU A 229 -22.37 -12.92 11.91
CA LEU A 229 -23.12 -11.70 11.60
C LEU A 229 -22.77 -10.55 12.56
N VAL A 230 -22.53 -10.85 13.84
CA VAL A 230 -22.06 -9.85 14.82
C VAL A 230 -20.68 -9.32 14.44
N GLY A 231 -19.73 -10.19 14.12
CA GLY A 231 -18.38 -9.77 13.71
C GLY A 231 -18.38 -9.03 12.37
N PHE A 232 -19.24 -9.42 11.45
CA PHE A 232 -19.35 -8.82 10.11
C PHE A 232 -20.19 -7.53 10.10
N CYS A 233 -20.81 -7.19 11.23
CA CYS A 233 -21.69 -6.03 11.39
C CYS A 233 -21.07 -4.68 10.96
N PRO A 234 -19.79 -4.35 11.26
CA PRO A 234 -19.21 -3.07 10.83
C PRO A 234 -19.29 -2.85 9.32
N TRP A 235 -19.05 -3.91 8.54
CA TRP A 235 -19.15 -3.85 7.08
C TRP A 235 -20.61 -3.70 6.62
N LEU A 236 -21.56 -4.41 7.26
CA LEU A 236 -22.98 -4.30 6.95
C LEU A 236 -23.54 -2.90 7.25
N VAL A 237 -23.26 -2.37 8.44
CA VAL A 237 -23.73 -1.03 8.85
C VAL A 237 -23.18 0.04 7.91
N PHE A 238 -21.89 -0.03 7.58
CA PHE A 238 -21.28 0.88 6.63
C PHE A 238 -21.99 0.86 5.27
N ASN A 239 -22.19 -0.33 4.71
CA ASN A 239 -22.80 -0.48 3.38
C ASN A 239 -24.26 -0.04 3.36
N VAL A 240 -25.04 -0.31 4.41
CA VAL A 240 -26.42 0.16 4.51
C VAL A 240 -26.50 1.69 4.54
N GLN A 241 -25.50 2.36 5.13
CA GLN A 241 -25.43 3.82 5.21
C GLN A 241 -24.86 4.50 3.95
N HIS A 242 -24.23 3.73 3.05
CA HIS A 242 -23.48 4.24 1.90
C HIS A 242 -23.85 3.49 0.61
N ASP A 243 -25.14 3.21 0.43
CA ASP A 243 -25.73 2.63 -0.80
C ASP A 243 -25.01 1.37 -1.33
N TRP A 244 -24.51 0.55 -0.42
CA TRP A 244 -23.75 -0.68 -0.74
C TRP A 244 -22.49 -0.44 -1.59
N SER A 245 -21.87 0.73 -1.46
CA SER A 245 -20.61 1.12 -2.14
C SER A 245 -19.48 0.10 -1.98
N GLY A 246 -19.42 -0.62 -0.86
CA GLY A 246 -18.43 -1.69 -0.65
C GLY A 246 -18.59 -2.90 -1.58
N LEU A 247 -19.71 -3.02 -2.30
CA LEU A 247 -19.91 -4.03 -3.35
C LEU A 247 -19.41 -3.58 -4.72
N GLU A 248 -19.14 -2.30 -4.95
CA GLU A 248 -18.67 -1.81 -6.25
C GLU A 248 -17.33 -2.45 -6.64
N TRP A 249 -16.40 -2.58 -5.69
CA TRP A 249 -15.12 -3.25 -5.96
C TRP A 249 -15.26 -4.75 -6.29
N PRO A 250 -15.99 -5.59 -5.52
CA PRO A 250 -16.30 -6.95 -5.93
C PRO A 250 -16.99 -7.06 -7.29
N LYS A 251 -17.92 -6.15 -7.63
CA LYS A 251 -18.59 -6.11 -8.94
C LYS A 251 -17.61 -5.84 -10.09
N GLN A 252 -16.62 -4.97 -9.87
CA GLN A 252 -15.55 -4.72 -10.82
C GLN A 252 -14.56 -5.89 -10.90
N LEU A 253 -14.37 -6.61 -9.80
CA LEU A 253 -13.37 -7.67 -9.69
C LEU A 253 -13.85 -9.04 -10.21
N PHE A 254 -15.14 -9.33 -10.25
CA PHE A 254 -15.66 -10.63 -10.70
C PHE A 254 -16.63 -10.50 -11.87
N ILE A 255 -16.37 -11.24 -12.96
CA ILE A 255 -17.26 -11.29 -14.12
C ILE A 255 -18.47 -12.17 -13.82
N TYR A 256 -19.66 -11.73 -14.23
CA TYR A 256 -20.84 -12.60 -14.28
C TYR A 256 -20.70 -13.73 -15.33
N HIS A 257 -19.82 -13.55 -16.34
CA HIS A 257 -19.57 -14.50 -17.43
C HIS A 257 -18.08 -14.54 -17.84
N ILE A 258 -17.35 -15.57 -17.42
CA ILE A 258 -15.92 -15.74 -17.74
C ILE A 258 -15.77 -16.51 -19.05
N THR A 259 -15.05 -15.94 -20.01
CA THR A 259 -14.68 -16.63 -21.25
C THR A 259 -13.43 -17.49 -21.06
N PHE A 260 -13.23 -18.49 -21.92
CA PHE A 260 -12.01 -19.30 -21.91
C PHE A 260 -10.76 -18.46 -22.16
N GLU A 261 -10.85 -17.46 -23.05
CA GLU A 261 -9.76 -16.53 -23.35
C GLU A 261 -9.36 -15.73 -22.10
N GLN A 262 -10.34 -15.22 -21.34
CA GLN A 262 -10.05 -14.51 -20.10
C GLN A 262 -9.41 -15.43 -19.06
N LEU A 263 -9.90 -16.67 -18.93
CA LEU A 263 -9.31 -17.65 -18.03
C LEU A 263 -7.85 -17.95 -18.40
N ALA A 264 -7.55 -18.11 -19.70
CA ALA A 264 -6.20 -18.31 -20.20
C ALA A 264 -5.31 -17.09 -19.94
N GLN A 265 -5.83 -15.87 -20.14
CA GLN A 265 -5.11 -14.63 -19.83
C GLN A 265 -4.84 -14.48 -18.33
N ASN A 266 -5.81 -14.79 -17.46
CA ASN A 266 -5.63 -14.74 -16.02
C ASN A 266 -4.61 -15.78 -15.53
N LEU A 267 -4.61 -16.97 -16.14
CA LEU A 267 -3.60 -17.98 -15.90
C LEU A 267 -2.21 -17.49 -16.34
N TRP A 268 -2.12 -16.84 -17.50
CA TRP A 268 -0.89 -16.21 -17.96
C TRP A 268 -0.43 -15.12 -16.99
N ASP A 269 -1.33 -14.24 -16.56
CA ASP A 269 -1.03 -13.13 -15.66
C ASP A 269 -0.60 -13.61 -14.27
N LEU A 270 -1.22 -14.68 -13.77
CA LEU A 270 -0.86 -15.33 -12.50
C LEU A 270 0.60 -15.78 -12.46
N PHE A 271 1.14 -16.26 -13.59
CA PHE A 271 2.50 -16.81 -13.65
C PHE A 271 3.52 -15.87 -14.28
N PHE A 272 3.17 -15.09 -15.30
CA PHE A 272 4.15 -14.45 -16.18
C PHE A 272 4.15 -12.93 -16.14
N LYS A 273 3.09 -12.27 -15.65
CA LYS A 273 3.05 -10.81 -15.60
C LYS A 273 4.03 -10.26 -14.57
N TRP A 274 4.84 -9.27 -14.96
CA TRP A 274 6.00 -8.83 -14.17
C TRP A 274 5.62 -8.24 -12.80
N ASN A 275 4.55 -7.44 -12.75
CA ASN A 275 4.09 -6.73 -11.55
C ASN A 275 2.82 -7.36 -10.94
N GLN A 276 2.50 -8.62 -11.23
CA GLN A 276 1.29 -9.27 -10.71
C GLN A 276 1.53 -10.77 -10.44
N GLY A 277 0.58 -11.39 -9.75
CA GLY A 277 0.58 -12.83 -9.53
C GLY A 277 1.76 -13.37 -8.71
N LEU A 278 2.06 -14.65 -8.91
CA LEU A 278 3.12 -15.36 -8.21
C LEU A 278 4.50 -14.79 -8.58
N ARG A 279 4.67 -14.30 -9.81
CA ARG A 279 5.91 -13.65 -10.23
C ARG A 279 6.15 -12.38 -9.44
N GLY A 280 5.13 -11.52 -9.31
CA GLY A 280 5.19 -10.30 -8.49
C GLY A 280 5.49 -10.62 -7.03
N LEU A 281 4.85 -11.66 -6.48
CA LEU A 281 5.04 -12.09 -5.09
C LEU A 281 6.47 -12.60 -4.82
N PHE A 282 7.10 -13.28 -5.79
CA PHE A 282 8.43 -13.89 -5.65
C PHE A 282 9.59 -13.02 -6.17
N ARG A 283 9.41 -11.69 -6.23
CA ARG A 283 10.44 -10.78 -6.75
C ARG A 283 11.67 -10.67 -5.86
N PHE A 284 12.82 -10.68 -6.54
CA PHE A 284 14.16 -10.37 -6.02
C PHE A 284 14.80 -9.24 -6.84
N ASP A 285 14.07 -8.14 -7.02
CA ASP A 285 14.53 -6.93 -7.71
C ASP A 285 15.65 -6.18 -6.99
N ILE A 286 15.76 -6.37 -5.67
CA ILE A 286 16.91 -5.89 -4.89
C ILE A 286 18.26 -6.50 -5.33
N PHE A 287 18.25 -7.62 -6.06
CA PHE A 287 19.45 -8.20 -6.65
C PHE A 287 19.75 -7.60 -8.02
N HIS A 288 21.03 -7.38 -8.32
CA HIS A 288 21.48 -6.99 -9.65
C HIS A 288 21.02 -7.99 -10.73
N LYS A 289 20.64 -7.47 -11.90
CA LYS A 289 20.33 -8.29 -13.08
C LYS A 289 21.62 -8.92 -13.62
N PRO A 290 21.63 -10.22 -14.02
CA PRO A 290 20.49 -11.12 -14.22
C PRO A 290 20.08 -11.95 -13.00
N PHE A 291 20.82 -11.88 -11.89
CA PHE A 291 20.66 -12.78 -10.74
C PHE A 291 19.28 -12.69 -10.08
N GLY A 292 18.73 -11.47 -9.92
CA GLY A 292 17.37 -11.27 -9.40
C GLY A 292 16.29 -11.93 -10.25
N THR A 293 16.40 -11.84 -11.57
CA THR A 293 15.46 -12.46 -12.53
C THR A 293 15.51 -13.99 -12.43
N ILE A 294 16.71 -14.57 -12.41
CA ILE A 294 16.88 -16.03 -12.30
C ILE A 294 16.29 -16.55 -10.98
N THR A 295 16.55 -15.84 -9.87
CA THR A 295 16.02 -16.22 -8.55
C THR A 295 14.48 -16.16 -8.53
N THR A 296 13.90 -15.09 -9.07
CA THR A 296 12.44 -14.91 -9.20
C THR A 296 11.81 -16.04 -10.01
N ILE A 297 12.36 -16.34 -11.19
CA ILE A 297 11.87 -17.44 -12.06
C ILE A 297 12.01 -18.80 -11.35
N SER A 298 13.09 -19.00 -10.59
CA SER A 298 13.30 -20.25 -9.85
C SER A 298 12.20 -20.49 -8.83
N TYR A 299 11.79 -19.47 -8.06
CA TYR A 299 10.66 -19.59 -7.14
C TYR A 299 9.32 -19.81 -7.86
N LEU A 300 9.11 -19.09 -8.96
CA LEU A 300 7.91 -19.21 -9.79
C LEU A 300 7.69 -20.63 -10.32
N ILE A 301 8.77 -21.33 -10.69
CA ILE A 301 8.71 -22.74 -11.13
C ILE A 301 8.61 -23.68 -9.93
N LEU A 302 9.37 -23.40 -8.87
CA LEU A 302 9.49 -24.29 -7.72
C LEU A 302 8.17 -24.49 -6.98
N TYR A 303 7.43 -23.42 -6.68
CA TYR A 303 6.20 -23.50 -5.88
C TYR A 303 5.10 -24.36 -6.54
N PRO A 304 4.71 -24.11 -7.81
CA PRO A 304 3.69 -24.92 -8.49
C PRO A 304 4.11 -26.38 -8.67
N LEU A 305 5.39 -26.63 -9.00
CA LEU A 305 5.91 -27.99 -9.10
C LEU A 305 5.83 -28.71 -7.76
N CYS A 306 6.21 -28.05 -6.66
CA CYS A 306 6.08 -28.61 -5.32
C CYS A 306 4.62 -28.86 -4.95
N LEU A 307 3.70 -27.96 -5.32
CA LEU A 307 2.27 -28.13 -5.09
C LEU A 307 1.74 -29.39 -5.79
N ILE A 308 2.07 -29.57 -7.08
CA ILE A 308 1.71 -30.77 -7.86
C ILE A 308 2.29 -32.04 -7.20
N VAL A 309 3.58 -32.04 -6.87
CA VAL A 309 4.24 -33.20 -6.25
C VAL A 309 3.64 -33.53 -4.89
N ALA A 310 3.35 -32.52 -4.08
CA ALA A 310 2.76 -32.70 -2.75
C ALA A 310 1.32 -33.23 -2.84
N CYS A 311 0.55 -32.82 -3.86
CA CYS A 311 -0.77 -33.36 -4.19
C CYS A 311 -0.70 -34.84 -4.61
N ILE A 312 0.17 -35.17 -5.58
CA ILE A 312 0.35 -36.54 -6.08
C ILE A 312 0.75 -37.48 -4.94
N ARG A 313 1.64 -37.01 -4.05
CA ARG A 313 2.13 -37.79 -2.91
C ARG A 313 1.19 -37.77 -1.70
N LYS A 314 0.06 -37.04 -1.76
CA LYS A 314 -0.91 -36.88 -0.66
C LYS A 314 -0.27 -36.44 0.67
N ARG A 315 0.64 -35.48 0.61
CA ARG A 315 1.45 -35.03 1.77
C ARG A 315 0.96 -33.74 2.41
N MET A 316 -0.09 -33.15 1.86
CA MET A 316 -0.69 -31.95 2.41
C MET A 316 -1.95 -32.32 3.17
N ASP A 317 -2.19 -31.64 4.28
CA ASP A 317 -3.48 -31.73 4.93
C ASP A 317 -4.58 -31.14 4.03
N ARG A 318 -5.81 -31.62 4.23
CA ARG A 318 -6.95 -31.25 3.38
C ARG A 318 -7.29 -29.77 3.47
N PHE A 319 -7.13 -29.15 4.64
CA PHE A 319 -7.42 -27.74 4.81
C PHE A 319 -6.46 -26.91 3.95
N SER A 320 -5.16 -27.17 4.08
CA SER A 320 -4.14 -26.45 3.32
C SER A 320 -4.27 -26.64 1.81
N LEU A 321 -4.61 -27.83 1.35
CA LEU A 321 -4.85 -28.08 -0.08
C LEU A 321 -6.09 -27.32 -0.57
N LEU A 322 -7.21 -27.45 0.15
CA LEU A 322 -8.47 -26.79 -0.22
C LEU A 322 -8.32 -25.27 -0.21
N PHE A 323 -7.63 -24.72 0.79
CA PHE A 323 -7.37 -23.29 0.89
C PHE A 323 -6.58 -22.78 -0.33
N GLN A 324 -5.45 -23.41 -0.66
CA GLN A 324 -4.62 -22.99 -1.79
C GLN A 324 -5.36 -23.13 -3.13
N LEU A 325 -6.09 -24.24 -3.35
CA LEU A 325 -6.86 -24.44 -4.58
C LEU A 325 -8.00 -23.43 -4.73
N LEU A 326 -8.75 -23.17 -3.66
CA LEU A 326 -9.86 -22.21 -3.70
C LEU A 326 -9.34 -20.79 -3.92
N PHE A 327 -8.27 -20.41 -3.22
CA PHE A 327 -7.69 -19.08 -3.33
C PHE A 327 -7.10 -18.82 -4.73
N LEU A 328 -6.32 -19.77 -5.26
CA LEU A 328 -5.81 -19.70 -6.64
C LEU A 328 -6.95 -19.73 -7.67
N GLY A 329 -8.00 -20.52 -7.42
CA GLY A 329 -9.18 -20.58 -8.29
C GLY A 329 -9.93 -19.25 -8.35
N ILE A 330 -10.10 -18.56 -7.22
CA ILE A 330 -10.73 -17.23 -7.15
C ILE A 330 -9.93 -16.20 -7.96
N VAL A 331 -8.61 -16.27 -7.90
CA VAL A 331 -7.72 -15.38 -8.65
C VAL A 331 -7.84 -15.61 -10.17
N LEU A 332 -8.03 -16.86 -10.61
CA LEU A 332 -8.24 -17.18 -12.02
C LEU A 332 -9.57 -16.66 -12.59
N VAL A 333 -10.55 -16.37 -11.73
CA VAL A 333 -11.88 -15.86 -12.11
C VAL A 333 -12.01 -14.33 -11.94
N ALA A 334 -10.94 -13.63 -11.59
CA ALA A 334 -10.93 -12.17 -11.44
C ALA A 334 -10.92 -11.45 -12.80
N GLN A 335 -11.63 -10.34 -12.94
CA GLN A 335 -11.93 -9.70 -14.21
C GLN A 335 -10.73 -8.96 -14.80
N TYR A 336 -10.07 -8.07 -14.06
CA TYR A 336 -8.80 -7.40 -14.40
C TYR A 336 -8.22 -6.73 -13.15
N GLY A 337 -6.91 -6.44 -13.11
CA GLY A 337 -6.35 -5.46 -12.15
C GLY A 337 -6.08 -5.97 -10.73
N TRP A 338 -6.05 -7.28 -10.49
CA TRP A 338 -5.62 -7.80 -9.20
C TRP A 338 -4.11 -7.66 -9.01
N VAL A 339 -3.69 -7.25 -7.82
CA VAL A 339 -2.29 -6.95 -7.48
C VAL A 339 -1.67 -8.16 -6.80
N GLU A 340 -0.34 -8.31 -6.86
CA GLU A 340 0.36 -9.45 -6.25
C GLU A 340 0.06 -9.60 -4.76
N TYR A 341 -0.27 -8.50 -4.08
CA TYR A 341 -0.51 -8.52 -2.65
C TYR A 341 -1.81 -9.23 -2.24
N TYR A 342 -2.68 -9.57 -3.18
CA TYR A 342 -3.85 -10.42 -2.93
C TYR A 342 -3.47 -11.87 -2.64
N LEU A 343 -2.31 -12.35 -3.10
CA LEU A 343 -1.85 -13.74 -2.88
C LEU A 343 -1.19 -13.96 -1.52
N PHE A 344 -1.02 -12.92 -0.69
CA PHE A 344 -0.35 -13.03 0.60
C PHE A 344 -0.93 -14.06 1.58
N PRO A 345 -2.25 -14.33 1.60
CA PRO A 345 -2.78 -15.39 2.45
C PRO A 345 -2.16 -16.76 2.16
N LEU A 346 -1.54 -16.97 0.98
CA LEU A 346 -0.82 -18.19 0.61
C LEU A 346 0.56 -18.30 1.26
N VAL A 347 1.18 -17.20 1.70
CA VAL A 347 2.60 -17.17 2.14
C VAL A 347 2.95 -18.24 3.20
N PRO A 348 2.15 -18.45 4.26
CA PRO A 348 2.44 -19.52 5.23
C PRO A 348 2.45 -20.92 4.62
N PHE A 349 1.67 -21.14 3.54
CA PHE A 349 1.53 -22.42 2.87
C PHE A 349 2.64 -22.68 1.85
N ILE A 350 3.36 -21.66 1.39
CA ILE A 350 4.45 -21.81 0.40
C ILE A 350 5.58 -22.66 0.99
N GLY A 351 6.08 -22.29 2.16
CA GLY A 351 7.10 -23.06 2.87
C GLY A 351 6.63 -24.49 3.18
N MET A 352 5.38 -24.64 3.64
CA MET A 352 4.75 -25.94 3.89
C MET A 352 4.73 -26.83 2.64
N THR A 353 4.34 -26.26 1.50
CA THR A 353 4.24 -26.96 0.22
C THR A 353 5.62 -27.42 -0.27
N ILE A 354 6.62 -26.53 -0.22
CA ILE A 354 8.01 -26.85 -0.62
C ILE A 354 8.56 -27.99 0.25
N ILE A 355 8.49 -27.85 1.58
CA ILE A 355 9.03 -28.85 2.51
C ILE A 355 8.32 -30.21 2.36
N SER A 356 7.00 -30.21 2.22
CA SER A 356 6.20 -31.44 2.04
C SER A 356 6.58 -32.19 0.75
N ALA A 357 6.88 -31.45 -0.33
CA ALA A 357 7.26 -32.04 -1.61
C ALA A 357 8.64 -32.71 -1.56
N VAL A 358 9.63 -32.06 -0.94
CA VAL A 358 11.05 -32.48 -0.97
C VAL A 358 11.48 -33.38 0.20
N GLN A 359 10.64 -33.58 1.21
CA GLN A 359 11.00 -34.28 2.45
C GLN A 359 11.62 -35.68 2.22
N ASN A 360 11.13 -36.43 1.22
CA ASN A 360 11.62 -37.77 0.83
C ASN A 360 12.34 -37.77 -0.53
N ALA A 361 12.68 -36.60 -1.06
CA ALA A 361 13.57 -36.53 -2.21
C ALA A 361 14.99 -37.00 -1.81
N HIS A 362 15.82 -37.26 -2.82
CA HIS A 362 17.24 -37.52 -2.60
C HIS A 362 17.87 -36.39 -1.76
N PRO A 363 18.75 -36.68 -0.78
CA PRO A 363 19.29 -35.67 0.14
C PRO A 363 19.90 -34.45 -0.56
N LEU A 364 20.58 -34.65 -1.70
CA LEU A 364 21.13 -33.56 -2.51
C LEU A 364 20.04 -32.61 -3.03
N LEU A 365 18.94 -33.14 -3.57
CA LEU A 365 17.84 -32.33 -4.08
C LEU A 365 17.13 -31.58 -2.94
N LYS A 366 16.86 -32.29 -1.84
CA LYS A 366 16.24 -31.70 -0.64
C LYS A 366 17.08 -30.56 -0.08
N ASN A 367 18.37 -30.80 0.15
CA ASN A 367 19.28 -29.80 0.71
C ASN A 367 19.53 -28.66 -0.28
N GLY A 368 19.60 -28.95 -1.59
CA GLY A 368 19.73 -27.94 -2.63
C GLY A 368 18.54 -27.00 -2.68
N VAL A 369 17.31 -27.52 -2.71
CA VAL A 369 16.09 -26.70 -2.74
C VAL A 369 15.93 -25.87 -1.47
N VAL A 370 16.06 -26.51 -0.29
CA VAL A 370 15.92 -25.81 1.00
C VAL A 370 17.03 -24.78 1.19
N GLY A 371 18.28 -25.14 0.85
CA GLY A 371 19.43 -24.25 0.91
C GLY A 371 19.28 -23.05 -0.02
N PHE A 372 18.84 -23.27 -1.27
CA PHE A 372 18.52 -22.19 -2.21
C PHE A 372 17.50 -21.22 -1.60
N CYS A 373 16.40 -21.72 -1.04
CA CYS A 373 15.35 -20.85 -0.50
C CYS A 373 15.84 -20.03 0.70
N ILE A 374 16.55 -20.67 1.64
CA ILE A 374 17.12 -20.00 2.83
C ILE A 374 18.15 -18.94 2.44
N LEU A 375 19.11 -19.28 1.56
CA LEU A 375 20.21 -18.39 1.19
C LEU A 375 19.73 -17.19 0.37
N SER A 376 18.88 -17.43 -0.64
CA SER A 376 18.30 -16.35 -1.45
C SER A 376 17.43 -15.43 -0.59
N GLY A 377 16.57 -15.99 0.26
CA GLY A 377 15.75 -15.26 1.21
C GLY A 377 16.59 -14.41 2.16
N LEU A 378 17.58 -15.00 2.84
CA LEU A 378 18.46 -14.29 3.75
C LEU A 378 19.21 -13.14 3.07
N MET A 379 19.85 -13.42 1.93
CA MET A 379 20.62 -12.40 1.21
C MET A 379 19.72 -11.26 0.73
N GLY A 380 18.53 -11.58 0.20
CA GLY A 380 17.56 -10.56 -0.20
C GLY A 380 17.09 -9.71 0.96
N ASN A 381 16.82 -10.32 2.12
CA ASN A 381 16.41 -9.61 3.33
C ASN A 381 17.52 -8.71 3.90
N LEU A 382 18.78 -9.12 3.81
CA LEU A 382 19.92 -8.28 4.25
C LEU A 382 20.12 -7.06 3.34
N LEU A 383 19.83 -7.19 2.04
CA LEU A 383 19.91 -6.08 1.09
C LEU A 383 18.74 -5.09 1.21
N LEU A 384 17.62 -5.49 1.82
CA LEU A 384 16.55 -4.54 2.15
C LEU A 384 16.95 -3.56 3.27
N VAL A 385 18.01 -3.87 4.03
CA VAL A 385 18.46 -2.99 5.12
C VAL A 385 19.30 -1.86 4.52
N ASN A 386 18.77 -0.64 4.60
CA ASN A 386 19.54 0.56 4.34
C ASN A 386 20.43 0.91 5.55
N TRP A 387 21.69 0.47 5.52
CA TRP A 387 22.65 0.65 6.61
C TRP A 387 23.08 2.11 6.82
N SER A 388 23.17 2.92 5.75
CA SER A 388 23.54 4.34 5.86
C SER A 388 22.41 5.19 6.42
N GLY A 389 21.16 4.79 6.19
CA GLY A 389 19.95 5.41 6.72
C GLY A 389 19.42 4.79 8.02
N MET A 390 20.21 3.98 8.72
CA MET A 390 19.76 3.28 9.94
C MET A 390 19.32 4.28 11.01
N GLY A 391 18.11 4.11 11.55
CA GLY A 391 17.55 4.95 12.60
C GLY A 391 16.82 6.19 12.09
N ARG A 392 16.87 6.52 10.80
CA ARG A 392 16.13 7.67 10.22
C ARG A 392 14.62 7.59 10.49
N ASN A 393 14.05 6.38 10.50
CA ASN A 393 12.63 6.16 10.78
C ASN A 393 12.20 6.63 12.19
N LEU A 394 13.14 6.83 13.13
CA LEU A 394 12.84 7.39 14.45
C LEU A 394 12.58 8.90 14.42
N PHE A 395 12.98 9.58 13.34
CA PHE A 395 12.91 11.04 13.19
C PHE A 395 11.94 11.49 12.10
N ILE A 396 11.73 10.66 11.07
CA ILE A 396 10.77 10.92 10.00
C ILE A 396 9.34 10.77 10.54
N GLN A 397 8.46 11.70 10.18
CA GLN A 397 7.07 11.69 10.61
C GLN A 397 6.35 10.42 10.14
N GLY A 398 5.54 9.84 11.03
CA GLY A 398 4.78 8.62 10.75
C GLY A 398 3.40 8.85 10.15
N TYR A 399 3.06 10.08 9.77
CA TYR A 399 1.75 10.49 9.31
C TYR A 399 1.82 11.51 8.17
N SER A 400 0.68 11.79 7.52
CA SER A 400 0.57 12.91 6.57
C SER A 400 -0.87 13.43 6.47
N PHE A 401 -1.05 14.72 6.71
CA PHE A 401 -2.31 15.41 6.46
C PHE A 401 -2.63 15.55 4.97
N GLY A 402 -1.60 15.46 4.11
CA GLY A 402 -1.81 15.44 2.67
C GLY A 402 -2.50 14.17 2.19
N GLU A 403 -2.13 13.01 2.74
CA GLU A 403 -2.83 11.76 2.46
C GLU A 403 -4.28 11.78 2.96
N LEU A 404 -4.56 12.47 4.07
CA LEU A 404 -5.93 12.71 4.52
C LEU A 404 -6.72 13.58 3.54
N ALA A 405 -6.10 14.60 2.95
CA ALA A 405 -6.74 15.40 1.91
C ALA A 405 -7.07 14.56 0.66
N ASN A 406 -6.17 13.65 0.28
CA ASN A 406 -6.40 12.71 -0.82
C ASN A 406 -7.58 11.78 -0.53
N VAL A 407 -7.65 11.19 0.67
CA VAL A 407 -8.78 10.33 1.05
C VAL A 407 -10.10 11.10 1.10
N MET A 408 -10.08 12.33 1.63
CA MET A 408 -11.27 13.19 1.66
C MET A 408 -11.77 13.52 0.25
N GLU A 409 -10.87 13.82 -0.68
CA GLU A 409 -11.20 14.06 -2.09
C GLU A 409 -11.79 12.80 -2.72
N HIS A 410 -11.13 11.65 -2.57
CA HIS A 410 -11.62 10.40 -3.13
C HIS A 410 -13.02 10.04 -2.60
N ARG A 411 -13.28 10.34 -1.33
CA ARG A 411 -14.54 9.98 -0.63
C ARG A 411 -15.69 10.92 -0.90
N PHE A 412 -15.43 12.22 -0.91
CA PHE A 412 -16.47 13.24 -0.90
C PHE A 412 -16.36 14.19 -2.08
N GLY A 413 -15.28 14.11 -2.87
CA GLY A 413 -14.97 15.09 -3.89
C GLY A 413 -15.95 15.13 -5.05
N GLN A 414 -16.78 14.11 -5.24
CA GLN A 414 -17.88 14.14 -6.22
C GLN A 414 -18.96 15.16 -5.83
N ASP A 415 -19.22 15.35 -4.53
CA ASP A 415 -20.13 16.38 -4.01
C ASP A 415 -19.32 17.43 -3.22
N ILE A 416 -18.95 18.51 -3.89
CA ILE A 416 -18.16 19.59 -3.29
C ILE A 416 -18.85 20.23 -2.07
N THR A 417 -20.18 20.18 -1.99
CA THR A 417 -20.93 20.71 -0.84
C THR A 417 -20.72 19.83 0.38
N LEU A 418 -20.85 18.51 0.19
CA LEU A 418 -20.57 17.53 1.23
C LEU A 418 -19.09 17.56 1.63
N PHE A 419 -18.19 17.64 0.66
CA PHE A 419 -16.75 17.80 0.92
C PHE A 419 -16.49 19.01 1.83
N GLN A 420 -17.03 20.18 1.49
CA GLN A 420 -16.87 21.40 2.28
C GLN A 420 -17.46 21.25 3.69
N GLU A 421 -18.60 20.57 3.84
CA GLU A 421 -19.16 20.30 5.16
C GLU A 421 -18.21 19.46 6.02
N LYS A 422 -17.67 18.38 5.45
CA LYS A 422 -16.73 17.47 6.13
C LYS A 422 -15.42 18.17 6.45
N GLU A 423 -14.88 18.94 5.51
CA GLU A 423 -13.69 19.77 5.69
C GLU A 423 -13.88 20.76 6.86
N ARG A 424 -15.01 21.48 6.90
CA ARG A 424 -15.29 22.44 7.97
C ARG A 424 -15.23 21.77 9.34
N ARG A 425 -15.85 20.59 9.49
CA ARG A 425 -15.83 19.79 10.73
C ARG A 425 -14.41 19.34 11.06
N LEU A 426 -13.67 18.85 10.07
CA LEU A 426 -12.29 18.42 10.22
C LEU A 426 -11.38 19.55 10.71
N PHE A 427 -11.65 20.79 10.28
CA PHE A 427 -10.84 21.97 10.58
C PHE A 427 -11.17 22.64 11.92
N GLU A 428 -12.21 22.19 12.63
CA GLU A 428 -12.61 22.72 13.92
C GLU A 428 -11.47 22.61 14.93
N ASN A 429 -11.01 23.76 15.43
CA ASN A 429 -9.88 23.90 16.37
C ASN A 429 -8.54 23.33 15.88
N ARG A 430 -8.36 23.20 14.56
CA ARG A 430 -7.07 22.80 13.95
C ARG A 430 -6.12 23.98 13.76
N SER A 431 -4.82 23.70 13.85
CA SER A 431 -3.76 24.69 13.64
C SER A 431 -3.70 25.15 12.18
N SER A 432 -3.07 26.32 11.95
CA SER A 432 -2.80 26.80 10.59
C SER A 432 -1.86 25.86 9.82
N VAL A 433 -0.94 25.17 10.52
CA VAL A 433 -0.03 24.17 9.94
C VAL A 433 -0.81 23.01 9.33
N PHE A 434 -1.81 22.48 10.05
CA PHE A 434 -2.68 21.42 9.53
C PHE A 434 -3.42 21.86 8.27
N ARG A 435 -4.08 23.02 8.32
CA ARG A 435 -4.86 23.56 7.19
C ARG A 435 -3.99 23.81 5.97
N LYS A 436 -2.78 24.34 6.20
CA LYS A 436 -1.78 24.55 5.16
C LYS A 436 -1.37 23.23 4.50
N ALA A 437 -0.99 22.22 5.29
CA ALA A 437 -0.64 20.91 4.77
C ALA A 437 -1.80 20.26 3.99
N PHE A 438 -3.03 20.36 4.50
CA PHE A 438 -4.23 19.84 3.84
C PHE A 438 -4.47 20.51 2.49
N TYR A 439 -4.59 21.84 2.44
CA TYR A 439 -4.87 22.57 1.20
C TYR A 439 -3.77 22.42 0.15
N GLN A 440 -2.51 22.34 0.57
CA GLN A 440 -1.39 22.19 -0.35
C GLN A 440 -1.41 20.83 -1.05
N ASN A 441 -1.77 19.78 -0.32
CA ASN A 441 -1.78 18.41 -0.82
C ASN A 441 -3.15 17.94 -1.34
N LEU A 442 -4.20 18.77 -1.24
CA LEU A 442 -5.52 18.47 -1.80
C LEU A 442 -5.39 18.13 -3.30
N PRO A 443 -5.87 16.99 -3.79
CA PRO A 443 -5.78 16.68 -5.22
C PRO A 443 -6.55 17.69 -6.08
N PRO A 444 -6.08 18.02 -7.30
CA PRO A 444 -6.81 18.91 -8.21
C PRO A 444 -8.13 18.29 -8.72
N ASP A 445 -8.31 16.98 -8.59
CA ASP A 445 -9.49 16.23 -9.05
C ASP A 445 -10.79 16.63 -8.32
N ILE A 446 -10.67 17.25 -7.14
CA ILE A 446 -11.77 17.90 -6.44
C ILE A 446 -12.49 18.92 -7.34
N PHE A 447 -11.76 19.58 -8.24
CA PHE A 447 -12.25 20.61 -9.15
C PHE A 447 -12.50 20.10 -10.58
N ALA A 448 -12.49 18.78 -10.81
CA ALA A 448 -12.86 18.23 -12.11
C ALA A 448 -14.28 18.72 -12.48
N ILE A 449 -14.43 19.39 -13.62
CA ILE A 449 -15.72 19.97 -14.02
C ILE A 449 -16.52 18.89 -14.75
N SER A 450 -17.59 18.41 -14.11
CA SER A 450 -18.63 17.55 -14.71
C SER A 450 -19.96 18.30 -14.71
N GLU A 451 -20.98 17.81 -15.44
CA GLU A 451 -22.33 18.42 -15.42
C GLU A 451 -22.91 18.55 -13.99
N GLU A 452 -22.47 17.72 -13.05
CA GLU A 452 -22.86 17.72 -11.64
C GLU A 452 -22.09 18.77 -10.79
N LYS A 453 -20.87 19.13 -11.22
CA LYS A 453 -19.97 20.12 -10.60
C LYS A 453 -19.91 21.40 -11.43
N GLY A 454 -20.89 22.29 -11.22
CA GLY A 454 -20.86 23.63 -11.81
C GLY A 454 -19.66 24.44 -11.32
N ILE A 455 -19.00 25.17 -12.23
CA ILE A 455 -17.87 26.08 -11.93
C ILE A 455 -18.20 27.06 -10.80
N ASP A 456 -19.45 27.50 -10.70
CA ASP A 456 -19.93 28.38 -9.63
C ASP A 456 -19.75 27.78 -8.24
N LYS A 457 -20.04 26.48 -8.07
CA LYS A 457 -19.86 25.80 -6.77
C LYS A 457 -18.39 25.72 -6.39
N ILE A 458 -17.51 25.47 -7.36
CA ILE A 458 -16.06 25.47 -7.16
C ILE A 458 -15.58 26.85 -6.73
N LEU A 459 -16.01 27.90 -7.44
CA LEU A 459 -15.63 29.28 -7.10
C LEU A 459 -16.18 29.71 -5.73
N LEU A 460 -17.39 29.29 -5.37
CA LEU A 460 -17.94 29.52 -4.03
C LEU A 460 -17.12 28.83 -2.95
N TYR A 461 -16.69 27.58 -3.18
CA TYR A 461 -15.80 26.87 -2.28
C TYR A 461 -14.46 27.59 -2.12
N ILE A 462 -13.81 27.98 -3.22
CA ILE A 462 -12.52 28.70 -3.17
C ILE A 462 -12.66 30.04 -2.44
N LYS A 463 -13.74 30.80 -2.71
CA LYS A 463 -14.02 32.08 -2.03
C LYS A 463 -14.27 31.92 -0.53
N ALA A 464 -14.83 30.79 -0.11
CA ALA A 464 -15.08 30.50 1.30
C ALA A 464 -13.81 30.09 2.05
N ALA A 465 -12.75 29.66 1.35
CA ALA A 465 -11.47 29.35 1.95
C ALA A 465 -10.73 30.63 2.40
N PRO A 466 -9.92 30.56 3.47
CA PRO A 466 -9.09 31.69 3.91
C PRO A 466 -8.22 32.25 2.76
N GLU A 467 -8.05 33.57 2.71
CA GLU A 467 -7.37 34.26 1.60
C GLU A 467 -5.96 33.73 1.32
N GLU A 468 -5.23 33.31 2.36
CA GLU A 468 -3.90 32.72 2.23
C GLU A 468 -3.86 31.39 1.46
N PHE A 469 -4.98 30.66 1.37
CA PHE A 469 -5.08 29.38 0.66
C PHE A 469 -5.74 29.50 -0.71
N GLN A 470 -6.40 30.62 -1.03
CA GLN A 470 -7.01 30.82 -2.34
C GLN A 470 -6.00 30.68 -3.50
N PRO A 471 -4.75 31.19 -3.43
CA PRO A 471 -3.78 30.99 -4.49
C PRO A 471 -3.53 29.52 -4.86
N VAL A 472 -3.36 28.64 -3.86
CA VAL A 472 -3.10 27.21 -4.12
C VAL A 472 -4.33 26.49 -4.65
N LEU A 473 -5.54 26.91 -4.23
CA LEU A 473 -6.78 26.36 -4.76
C LEU A 473 -7.03 26.79 -6.21
N PHE A 474 -6.72 28.04 -6.56
CA PHE A 474 -6.77 28.51 -7.95
C PHE A 474 -5.71 27.83 -8.83
N GLU A 475 -4.53 27.53 -8.30
CA GLU A 475 -3.55 26.69 -9.00
C GLU A 475 -4.12 25.29 -9.31
N LYS A 476 -4.80 24.65 -8.35
CA LYS A 476 -5.46 23.35 -8.55
C LYS A 476 -6.64 23.42 -9.54
N LEU A 477 -7.45 24.48 -9.50
CA LEU A 477 -8.48 24.71 -10.51
C LEU A 477 -7.85 24.87 -11.90
N GLY A 478 -6.72 25.56 -11.98
CA GLY A 478 -5.97 25.73 -13.21
C GLY A 478 -5.57 24.41 -13.87
N VAL A 479 -5.18 23.39 -13.08
CA VAL A 479 -4.89 22.03 -13.58
C VAL A 479 -6.08 21.49 -14.38
N GLN A 480 -7.28 21.56 -13.82
CA GLN A 480 -8.50 21.03 -14.44
C GLN A 480 -8.91 21.85 -15.66
N LEU A 481 -8.86 23.19 -15.57
CA LEU A 481 -9.16 24.06 -16.71
C LEU A 481 -8.17 23.85 -17.87
N GLY A 482 -6.89 23.64 -17.57
CA GLY A 482 -5.87 23.31 -18.58
C GLY A 482 -6.23 22.03 -19.36
N LEU A 483 -6.69 20.99 -18.66
CA LEU A 483 -7.12 19.73 -19.28
C LEU A 483 -8.41 19.90 -20.10
N ILE A 484 -9.40 20.59 -19.56
CA ILE A 484 -10.70 20.82 -20.22
C ILE A 484 -10.55 21.61 -21.52
N PHE A 485 -9.69 22.64 -21.51
CA PHE A 485 -9.47 23.49 -22.68
C PHE A 485 -8.33 23.00 -23.58
N ASP A 486 -7.85 21.78 -23.38
CA ASP A 486 -6.74 21.19 -24.13
C ASP A 486 -5.50 22.10 -24.21
N PHE A 487 -5.25 22.85 -23.14
CA PHE A 487 -4.17 23.83 -23.03
C PHE A 487 -4.22 24.88 -24.15
N ASP A 488 -5.42 25.35 -24.51
CA ASP A 488 -5.63 26.51 -25.39
C ASP A 488 -5.71 27.81 -24.55
N PRO A 489 -4.72 28.71 -24.65
CA PRO A 489 -4.65 29.92 -23.82
C PRO A 489 -5.74 30.93 -24.15
N ASP A 490 -6.26 30.95 -25.38
CA ASP A 490 -7.30 31.91 -25.78
C ASP A 490 -8.66 31.52 -25.19
N ARG A 491 -8.99 30.21 -25.24
CA ARG A 491 -10.18 29.67 -24.57
C ARG A 491 -10.11 29.85 -23.07
N LEU A 492 -8.98 29.49 -22.44
CA LEU A 492 -8.81 29.69 -21.01
C LEU A 492 -9.00 31.17 -20.62
N ASN A 493 -8.37 32.11 -21.34
CA ASN A 493 -8.52 33.54 -21.04
C ASN A 493 -9.95 34.07 -21.25
N HIS A 494 -10.69 33.52 -22.20
CA HIS A 494 -12.11 33.84 -22.39
C HIS A 494 -12.92 33.43 -21.15
N ASP A 495 -12.81 32.16 -20.75
CA ASP A 495 -13.57 31.58 -19.65
C ASP A 495 -13.18 32.17 -18.29
N LEU A 496 -11.91 32.51 -18.06
CA LEU A 496 -11.49 33.21 -16.84
C LEU A 496 -12.24 34.55 -16.64
N LYS A 497 -12.54 35.25 -17.74
CA LYS A 497 -13.32 36.49 -17.70
C LYS A 497 -14.82 36.21 -17.51
N GLU A 498 -15.34 35.18 -18.19
CA GLU A 498 -16.74 34.76 -18.05
C GLU A 498 -17.06 34.34 -16.61
N TYR A 499 -16.16 33.58 -15.99
CA TYR A 499 -16.24 33.13 -14.60
C TYR A 499 -15.94 34.24 -13.58
N GLN A 500 -15.61 35.46 -14.04
CA GLN A 500 -15.32 36.62 -13.20
C GLN A 500 -14.20 36.36 -12.17
N ILE A 501 -13.18 35.61 -12.58
CA ILE A 501 -12.02 35.34 -11.72
C ILE A 501 -11.14 36.60 -11.66
N PRO A 502 -10.74 37.08 -10.47
CA PRO A 502 -9.87 38.25 -10.36
C PRO A 502 -8.52 38.04 -11.07
N ALA A 503 -8.07 39.05 -11.80
CA ALA A 503 -6.80 39.00 -12.55
C ALA A 503 -5.57 38.70 -11.67
N SER A 504 -5.64 39.03 -10.37
CA SER A 504 -4.61 38.68 -9.39
C SER A 504 -4.38 37.17 -9.24
N PHE A 505 -5.37 36.34 -9.61
CA PHE A 505 -5.25 34.88 -9.53
C PHE A 505 -4.81 34.21 -10.84
N TYR A 506 -4.76 34.96 -11.95
CA TYR A 506 -4.36 34.43 -13.25
C TYR A 506 -2.97 33.74 -13.20
N PRO A 507 -1.94 34.31 -12.55
CA PRO A 507 -0.63 33.65 -12.48
C PRO A 507 -0.68 32.24 -11.88
N PHE A 508 -1.53 32.00 -10.87
CA PHE A 508 -1.68 30.68 -10.24
C PHE A 508 -2.43 29.71 -11.17
N ILE A 509 -3.49 30.18 -11.82
CA ILE A 509 -4.26 29.36 -12.76
C ILE A 509 -3.39 28.94 -13.95
N TYR A 510 -2.64 29.85 -14.56
CA TYR A 510 -1.77 29.53 -15.69
C TYR A 510 -0.62 28.58 -15.30
N ARG A 511 -0.07 28.72 -14.09
CA ARG A 511 0.89 27.76 -13.53
C ARG A 511 0.27 26.36 -13.41
N GLY A 512 -0.91 26.28 -12.79
CA GLY A 512 -1.68 25.05 -12.64
C GLY A 512 -2.04 24.40 -13.97
N ALA A 513 -2.48 25.20 -14.94
CA ALA A 513 -2.81 24.73 -16.28
C ALA A 513 -1.63 24.01 -16.93
N VAL A 514 -0.40 24.54 -16.82
CA VAL A 514 0.79 23.82 -17.29
C VAL A 514 1.03 22.57 -16.47
N SER A 515 0.92 22.61 -15.14
CA SER A 515 1.08 21.43 -14.27
C SER A 515 0.11 20.29 -14.63
N GLY A 516 -1.05 20.59 -15.19
CA GLY A 516 -1.99 19.59 -15.72
C GLY A 516 -1.43 18.70 -16.84
N LEU A 517 -0.37 19.12 -17.53
CA LEU A 517 0.35 18.27 -18.50
C LEU A 517 0.93 17.00 -17.85
N ASN A 518 1.11 16.98 -16.52
CA ASN A 518 1.51 15.77 -15.79
C ASN A 518 0.44 14.67 -15.81
N GLN A 519 -0.84 15.02 -15.99
CA GLN A 519 -1.95 14.07 -16.08
C GLN A 519 -2.18 13.55 -17.51
N VAL A 520 -1.49 14.12 -18.50
CA VAL A 520 -1.62 13.70 -19.89
C VAL A 520 -0.61 12.60 -20.21
N ASN A 521 -1.07 11.54 -20.86
CA ASN A 521 -0.22 10.42 -21.29
C ASN A 521 0.62 10.75 -22.54
N LEU A 522 1.53 11.73 -22.41
CA LEU A 522 2.50 12.13 -23.43
C LEU A 522 3.94 11.91 -22.94
N PRO A 523 4.92 11.72 -23.83
CA PRO A 523 6.35 11.81 -23.48
C PRO A 523 6.71 13.20 -22.92
N MET A 524 7.74 13.27 -22.07
CA MET A 524 8.15 14.53 -21.42
C MET A 524 8.50 15.64 -22.43
N SER A 525 9.15 15.30 -23.54
CA SER A 525 9.46 16.24 -24.62
C SER A 525 8.23 16.91 -25.21
N GLU A 526 7.17 16.14 -25.46
CA GLU A 526 5.90 16.64 -26.02
C GLU A 526 5.15 17.48 -24.99
N ARG A 527 5.14 17.09 -23.72
CA ARG A 527 4.56 17.90 -22.63
C ARG A 527 5.23 19.27 -22.58
N ILE A 528 6.56 19.32 -22.59
CA ILE A 528 7.31 20.58 -22.53
C ILE A 528 7.05 21.44 -23.75
N GLN A 529 7.03 20.88 -24.96
CA GLN A 529 6.67 21.63 -26.17
C GLN A 529 5.26 22.22 -26.09
N LYS A 530 4.28 21.43 -25.62
CA LYS A 530 2.90 21.91 -25.42
C LYS A 530 2.84 23.03 -24.38
N GLY A 531 3.55 22.88 -23.27
CA GLY A 531 3.67 23.90 -22.22
C GLY A 531 4.34 25.19 -22.71
N LEU A 532 5.42 25.10 -23.49
CA LEU A 532 6.09 26.25 -24.08
C LEU A 532 5.19 27.00 -25.07
N ALA A 533 4.47 26.27 -25.93
CA ALA A 533 3.50 26.85 -26.86
C ALA A 533 2.39 27.59 -26.11
N PHE A 534 1.85 26.99 -25.04
CA PHE A 534 0.87 27.60 -24.16
C PHE A 534 1.42 28.88 -23.51
N CYS A 535 2.56 28.82 -22.81
CA CYS A 535 3.13 29.98 -22.10
C CYS A 535 3.54 31.13 -23.04
N SER A 536 3.85 30.84 -24.31
CA SER A 536 4.21 31.89 -25.27
C SER A 536 3.05 32.85 -25.60
N ARG A 537 1.80 32.35 -25.50
CA ARG A 537 0.57 33.03 -25.93
C ARG A 537 -0.23 33.68 -24.80
N ILE A 538 0.12 33.47 -23.53
CA ILE A 538 -0.57 34.08 -22.39
C ILE A 538 -0.09 35.52 -22.08
N THR A 539 -0.79 36.22 -21.18
CA THR A 539 -0.47 37.59 -20.75
C THR A 539 0.90 37.69 -20.08
N LEU A 540 1.60 38.81 -20.28
CA LEU A 540 2.96 39.04 -19.78
C LEU A 540 3.11 38.75 -18.27
N ASP A 541 2.13 39.22 -17.48
CA ASP A 541 2.13 39.10 -16.01
C ASP A 541 2.02 37.65 -15.51
N ALA A 542 1.51 36.74 -16.36
CA ALA A 542 1.36 35.33 -16.04
C ALA A 542 2.49 34.44 -16.59
N LYS A 543 3.30 34.96 -17.53
CA LYS A 543 4.39 34.19 -18.16
C LYS A 543 5.39 33.67 -17.13
N VAL A 544 5.79 34.50 -16.18
CA VAL A 544 6.71 34.10 -15.08
C VAL A 544 6.23 32.85 -14.37
N SER A 545 4.97 32.84 -13.91
CA SER A 545 4.38 31.71 -13.20
C SER A 545 4.14 30.49 -14.10
N CYS A 546 3.86 30.70 -15.38
CA CYS A 546 3.69 29.63 -16.36
C CYS A 546 5.01 28.90 -16.62
N TYR A 547 6.12 29.62 -16.82
CA TYR A 547 7.45 29.01 -16.98
C TYR A 547 7.95 28.35 -15.69
N GLU A 548 7.58 28.86 -14.51
CA GLU A 548 7.78 28.13 -13.24
C GLU A 548 7.03 26.78 -13.25
N GLY A 549 5.78 26.74 -13.72
CA GLY A 549 5.01 25.51 -13.89
C GLY A 549 5.69 24.49 -14.82
N ILE A 550 6.31 24.93 -15.92
CA ILE A 550 7.09 24.06 -16.82
C ILE A 550 8.26 23.41 -16.08
N GLY A 551 8.96 24.19 -15.24
CA GLY A 551 10.07 23.68 -14.44
C GLY A 551 9.66 22.53 -13.52
N ALA A 552 8.47 22.64 -12.94
CA ALA A 552 7.88 21.67 -12.00
C ALA A 552 7.23 20.44 -12.66
N LEU A 553 7.21 20.32 -14.00
CA LEU A 553 6.68 19.14 -14.66
C LEU A 553 7.43 17.87 -14.26
N VAL A 554 6.69 16.79 -14.00
CA VAL A 554 7.22 15.52 -13.48
C VAL A 554 7.24 14.49 -14.60
N GLU A 555 8.36 13.78 -14.74
CA GLU A 555 8.43 12.60 -15.60
C GLU A 555 8.06 11.36 -14.77
N PRO A 556 7.10 10.53 -15.21
CA PRO A 556 6.69 9.36 -14.44
C PRO A 556 7.89 8.44 -14.16
N GLY A 557 8.32 8.38 -12.89
CA GLY A 557 9.24 7.36 -12.36
C GLY A 557 10.72 7.47 -12.74
N TYR A 558 11.21 8.58 -13.29
CA TYR A 558 12.62 8.70 -13.71
C TYR A 558 13.19 10.12 -13.51
N VAL A 559 13.77 10.40 -12.33
CA VAL A 559 14.53 11.64 -12.08
C VAL A 559 15.72 11.79 -13.01
N SER A 560 16.38 10.68 -13.35
CA SER A 560 17.47 10.68 -14.35
C SER A 560 17.02 11.07 -15.75
N SER A 561 15.76 10.81 -16.13
CA SER A 561 15.19 11.29 -17.40
C SER A 561 14.90 12.79 -17.34
N LYS A 562 14.37 13.29 -16.21
CA LYS A 562 14.23 14.75 -16.00
C LYS A 562 15.57 15.46 -16.13
N ILE A 563 16.66 14.89 -15.59
CA ILE A 563 18.02 15.43 -15.69
C ILE A 563 18.53 15.41 -17.14
N SER A 564 18.42 14.28 -17.85
CA SER A 564 18.90 14.16 -19.23
C SER A 564 18.17 15.12 -20.17
N ASN A 565 16.87 15.28 -19.95
CA ASN A 565 16.01 16.16 -20.71
C ASN A 565 16.19 17.66 -20.36
N HIS A 566 16.53 17.98 -19.12
CA HIS A 566 16.67 19.37 -18.65
C HIS A 566 17.62 20.20 -19.53
N PHE A 567 18.80 19.66 -19.85
CA PHE A 567 19.82 20.34 -20.64
C PHE A 567 19.38 20.62 -22.09
N VAL A 568 18.47 19.81 -22.63
CA VAL A 568 17.89 20.01 -23.96
C VAL A 568 16.85 21.13 -23.93
N PHE A 569 16.06 21.20 -22.86
CA PHE A 569 14.90 22.10 -22.78
C PHE A 569 15.23 23.50 -22.30
N VAL A 570 16.20 23.67 -21.40
CA VAL A 570 16.58 24.99 -20.87
C VAL A 570 16.99 25.97 -21.99
N ASN A 571 17.57 25.47 -23.08
CA ASN A 571 17.97 26.26 -24.23
C ASN A 571 16.80 26.74 -25.11
N GLN A 572 15.63 26.10 -25.00
CA GLN A 572 14.41 26.49 -25.70
C GLN A 572 13.61 27.55 -24.94
N ILE A 573 13.98 27.82 -23.68
CA ILE A 573 13.33 28.81 -22.82
C ILE A 573 13.95 30.18 -23.08
N PRO A 574 13.13 31.22 -23.35
CA PRO A 574 13.62 32.58 -23.48
C PRO A 574 14.40 33.01 -22.23
N GLU A 575 15.51 33.73 -22.42
CA GLU A 575 16.46 34.05 -21.35
C GLU A 575 15.79 34.68 -20.12
N VAL A 576 14.86 35.60 -20.34
CA VAL A 576 14.08 36.28 -19.28
C VAL A 576 13.23 35.34 -18.41
N TYR A 577 12.96 34.12 -18.87
CA TYR A 577 12.14 33.13 -18.16
C TYR A 577 12.94 31.92 -17.66
N ARG A 578 14.27 31.89 -17.84
CA ARG A 578 15.10 30.81 -17.32
C ARG A 578 15.10 30.76 -15.80
N GLN A 579 15.20 31.91 -15.13
CA GLN A 579 15.13 31.97 -13.66
C GLN A 579 13.82 31.37 -13.11
N PRO A 580 12.62 31.79 -13.57
CA PRO A 580 11.36 31.15 -13.15
C PRO A 580 11.31 29.65 -13.41
N TYR A 581 11.82 29.19 -14.55
CA TYR A 581 11.92 27.76 -14.82
C TYR A 581 12.78 27.03 -13.78
N PHE A 582 13.95 27.57 -13.43
CA PHE A 582 14.81 26.99 -12.39
C PHE A 582 14.17 27.00 -11.00
N TRP A 583 13.33 28.00 -10.67
CA TRP A 583 12.51 27.94 -9.46
C TRP A 583 11.60 26.71 -9.47
N GLY A 584 10.92 26.44 -10.59
CA GLY A 584 10.07 25.26 -10.75
C GLY A 584 10.85 23.94 -10.65
N VAL A 585 12.03 23.86 -11.27
CA VAL A 585 12.91 22.70 -11.17
C VAL A 585 13.34 22.48 -9.70
N GLY A 586 13.72 23.54 -8.99
CA GLY A 586 14.05 23.47 -7.56
C GLY A 586 12.89 22.96 -6.70
N ARG A 587 11.66 23.43 -6.95
CA ARG A 587 10.46 22.94 -6.24
C ARG A 587 10.22 21.45 -6.46
N TYR A 588 10.37 20.98 -7.70
CA TYR A 588 10.28 19.55 -8.01
C TYR A 588 11.31 18.75 -7.21
N PHE A 589 12.59 19.14 -7.27
CA PHE A 589 13.65 18.40 -6.58
C PHE A 589 13.51 18.43 -5.06
N ALA A 590 12.96 19.51 -4.49
CA ALA A 590 12.64 19.56 -3.07
C ALA A 590 11.61 18.49 -2.67
N SER A 591 10.59 18.25 -3.50
CA SER A 591 9.55 17.23 -3.24
C SER A 591 10.06 15.79 -3.26
N ILE A 592 11.17 15.51 -3.95
CA ILE A 592 11.78 14.17 -4.06
C ILE A 592 13.06 14.01 -3.25
N TRP A 593 13.53 15.06 -2.56
CA TRP A 593 14.86 15.11 -1.94
C TRP A 593 15.09 14.01 -0.89
N VAL A 594 14.03 13.60 -0.20
CA VAL A 594 14.07 12.55 0.84
C VAL A 594 14.48 11.20 0.24
N HIS A 595 14.04 10.95 -0.99
CA HIS A 595 14.23 9.69 -1.70
C HIS A 595 15.50 9.72 -2.56
N GLU A 596 15.78 10.87 -3.17
CA GLU A 596 16.82 11.02 -4.19
C GLU A 596 17.76 12.21 -3.93
N GLY A 597 18.08 12.48 -2.67
CA GLY A 597 18.95 13.60 -2.26
C GLY A 597 20.29 13.62 -2.99
N ASP A 598 20.97 12.48 -3.11
CA ASP A 598 22.23 12.36 -3.85
C ASP A 598 22.06 12.74 -5.34
N VAL A 599 20.92 12.39 -5.94
CA VAL A 599 20.62 12.73 -7.35
C VAL A 599 20.39 14.24 -7.48
N ALA A 600 19.67 14.84 -6.53
CA ALA A 600 19.42 16.27 -6.48
C ALA A 600 20.72 17.07 -6.28
N GLU A 601 21.61 16.61 -5.40
CA GLU A 601 22.93 17.21 -5.16
C GLU A 601 23.83 17.11 -6.40
N ASN A 602 23.88 15.94 -7.03
CA ASN A 602 24.63 15.75 -8.27
C ASN A 602 24.09 16.62 -9.42
N PHE A 603 22.77 16.73 -9.54
CA PHE A 603 22.14 17.62 -10.52
C PHE A 603 22.51 19.08 -10.24
N MET A 604 22.39 19.55 -9.00
CA MET A 604 22.76 20.91 -8.62
C MET A 604 24.23 21.21 -8.94
N ALA A 605 25.15 20.28 -8.65
CA ALA A 605 26.57 20.42 -8.96
C ALA A 605 26.86 20.54 -10.46
N SER A 606 25.97 20.04 -11.32
CA SER A 606 26.10 20.13 -12.78
C SER A 606 25.61 21.45 -13.39
N LEU A 607 24.92 22.30 -12.61
CA LEU A 607 24.39 23.60 -13.06
C LEU A 607 25.44 24.70 -13.02
N LYS A 608 25.26 25.77 -13.81
CA LYS A 608 26.10 26.98 -13.71
C LYS A 608 25.85 27.73 -12.39
N PRO A 609 26.79 28.55 -11.89
CA PRO A 609 26.64 29.23 -10.60
C PRO A 609 25.34 30.06 -10.45
N GLU A 610 24.92 30.74 -11.52
CA GLU A 610 23.67 31.52 -11.52
C GLU A 610 22.43 30.61 -11.49
N GLU A 611 22.44 29.53 -12.28
CA GLU A 611 21.37 28.52 -12.33
C GLU A 611 21.23 27.78 -10.99
N GLN A 612 22.35 27.51 -10.31
CA GLN A 612 22.36 26.96 -8.95
C GLN A 612 21.66 27.88 -7.96
N SER A 613 21.89 29.20 -8.05
CA SER A 613 21.23 30.18 -7.18
C SER A 613 19.71 30.14 -7.37
N TRP A 614 19.24 30.17 -8.62
CA TRP A 614 17.80 30.09 -8.92
C TRP A 614 17.20 28.74 -8.50
N PHE A 615 17.90 27.63 -8.73
CA PHE A 615 17.47 26.32 -8.28
C PHE A 615 17.31 26.25 -6.75
N LYS A 616 18.30 26.77 -5.99
CA LYS A 616 18.24 26.87 -4.53
C LYS A 616 17.07 27.74 -4.06
N GLU A 617 16.75 28.84 -4.75
CA GLU A 617 15.57 29.63 -4.45
C GLU A 617 14.26 28.86 -4.66
N GLY A 618 14.19 28.03 -5.70
CA GLY A 618 13.08 27.10 -5.92
C GLY A 618 12.89 26.14 -4.75
N ILE A 619 13.98 25.53 -4.28
CA ILE A 619 13.96 24.65 -3.11
C ILE A 619 13.48 25.41 -1.86
N LYS A 620 14.01 26.62 -1.61
CA LYS A 620 13.61 27.45 -0.45
C LYS A 620 12.12 27.78 -0.44
N LYS A 621 11.53 28.03 -1.61
CA LYS A 621 10.08 28.24 -1.74
C LYS A 621 9.32 27.00 -1.26
N GLU A 622 9.76 25.82 -1.66
CA GLU A 622 9.11 24.55 -1.29
C GLU A 622 9.35 24.12 0.17
N ILE A 623 10.52 24.39 0.75
CA ILE A 623 10.85 24.09 2.16
C ILE A 623 9.83 24.67 3.13
N SER A 624 9.30 25.86 2.83
CA SER A 624 8.29 26.52 3.66
C SER A 624 6.95 25.76 3.70
N PHE A 625 6.76 24.82 2.79
CA PHE A 625 5.55 24.03 2.58
C PHE A 625 5.70 22.57 3.03
N MET A 626 6.91 22.15 3.42
CA MET A 626 7.15 20.79 3.89
C MET A 626 6.53 20.54 5.26
N GLU A 627 5.72 19.49 5.32
CA GLU A 627 5.05 19.01 6.54
C GLU A 627 6.08 18.45 7.54
N ASP A 628 7.00 17.60 7.07
CA ASP A 628 7.98 16.91 7.91
C ASP A 628 9.12 17.85 8.37
N PRO A 629 9.26 18.10 9.69
CA PRO A 629 10.30 18.96 10.22
C PRO A 629 11.72 18.43 10.04
N TRP A 630 11.92 17.11 10.08
CA TRP A 630 13.23 16.48 9.91
C TRP A 630 13.69 16.63 8.47
N ILE A 631 12.85 16.31 7.48
CA ILE A 631 13.12 16.49 6.05
C ILE A 631 13.48 17.95 5.77
N ARG A 632 12.66 18.87 6.29
CA ARG A 632 12.86 20.31 6.15
C ARG A 632 14.22 20.75 6.70
N ASN A 633 14.60 20.28 7.89
CA ASN A 633 15.86 20.63 8.53
C ASN A 633 17.07 20.02 7.81
N GLU A 634 16.95 18.79 7.31
CA GLU A 634 17.99 18.11 6.52
C GLU A 634 18.26 18.90 5.23
N LEU A 635 17.20 19.32 4.53
CA LEU A 635 17.28 20.18 3.35
C LEU A 635 17.92 21.55 3.64
N ILE A 636 17.52 22.20 4.74
CA ILE A 636 18.12 23.48 5.16
C ILE A 636 19.61 23.30 5.44
N LYS A 637 19.99 22.23 6.12
CA LYS A 637 21.39 21.92 6.43
C LYS A 637 22.20 21.72 5.15
N ASN A 638 21.70 20.91 4.21
CA ASN A 638 22.39 20.68 2.94
C ASN A 638 22.49 21.97 2.12
N LEU A 639 21.42 22.77 2.05
CA LEU A 639 21.45 24.08 1.39
C LEU A 639 22.46 25.05 2.02
N SER A 640 22.78 24.91 3.31
CA SER A 640 23.77 25.74 4.01
C SER A 640 25.22 25.26 3.84
N SER A 641 25.43 24.00 3.49
CA SER A 641 26.76 23.43 3.21
C SER A 641 27.26 23.66 1.78
N PHE A 642 26.39 24.16 0.88
CA PHE A 642 26.69 24.53 -0.51
C PHE A 642 26.50 26.02 -0.73
#